data_AF-A0A5C7R7F8-F1
#
_entry.id   AF-A0A5C7R7F8-F1
#
_cell.length_a   1.000
_cell.length_b   1.000
_cell.length_c   1.000
_cell.angle_alpha   90.00
_cell.angle_beta   90.00
_cell.angle_gamma   90.00
#
_symmetry.space_group_name_H-M   'P 1'
#
loop_
_entity.id
_entity.type
_entity.pdbx_description
1 polymer ?
#
loop_
_entity_poly.entity_id
_entity_poly.type
_entity_poly.pdbx_seq_one_letter_code
_entity_poly.pdbx_strand_id
1 'polypeptide(L)'
;MSTDHNALLEKISGNRFLTNEDRQNLLSLFTSFHDETQSLRDQTKQLTTRLHNRDTVIEDLERALALREQQIHSKEQILQKTQTADQAYQGKAEQYEQRLVERERIIKERDEAIRSREQLIRELEKRLHEVEKNTFQTEKTLREREEQIKQRDRLLEEKERHLEKRDRELENRDKQITRRDGSLNEYERQLQEVNQWILSYQQEQHEQKKIIAARDEQISLRDSLLQETQQQLLELDQYLQEAHKQLQQRDDSLRERDEQLKERDQIIKQKIEQISIRNEQLFAQTRILHEKEQNAVQYHQMLEQREKLLVDKDQQLIALEQAVSHHSQQLAQRDTQISAQFMQLQERDRELGKRDTQIAELVRQLELMSQRTQVQQEQMTVHQQQVDQLQTYLQQQHEQFSQIQQTVQAKETLLSQRDSTIQQLNELLDQRKKVLLDYEAKLQQRSQEAQQKTEQLQQKEQQLNSLAAQLMEEEAQLQKQATQQHTRETQLEEREVHLQHLEQQRNQLVVQLNEQLVSFQALTSQEQTHRQDLVERSEHYINQTFEHVRTEAQQLIGDQQRQLKLIAKMIEALMQQQYSNYQEKLAALTELYHQDLQQRQQTQAQQQQIMGQIEQHIDLLKQTNIEGGQDKLAILLDQLQDLNEQLGQGSHELQQQRHTELVHYLRDLARQLVTHRPTDQEAWKKRVLLDLKQISEQLQQQTVNTVASEDGRNYQQLVGQREKVILLKEQMIQQLNQQLIVKDKNLLAKDELIFKLSQQLKGMQLGEF
;
A
#
# COMPACT_ATOMS: atom_id res chain seq x y z
N MET A 1 -31.30 -162.77 95.01
CA MET A 1 -30.77 -163.86 95.86
C MET A 1 -30.99 -163.50 97.35
N SER A 2 -32.14 -163.62 98.02
CA SER A 2 -33.51 -164.13 97.73
C SER A 2 -33.89 -165.57 98.14
N THR A 3 -32.99 -166.42 98.64
CA THR A 3 -33.36 -167.77 99.14
C THR A 3 -32.55 -168.17 100.37
N ASP A 4 -31.23 -168.09 100.25
CA ASP A 4 -30.33 -168.83 101.16
C ASP A 4 -30.22 -168.20 102.56
N HIS A 5 -30.49 -166.90 102.67
CA HIS A 5 -30.54 -166.17 103.94
C HIS A 5 -31.60 -166.80 104.88
N ASN A 6 -32.83 -167.00 104.40
CA ASN A 6 -33.91 -167.60 105.21
C ASN A 6 -33.62 -169.07 105.56
N ALA A 7 -33.03 -169.83 104.63
CA ALA A 7 -32.65 -171.22 104.86
C ALA A 7 -31.49 -171.37 105.88
N LEU A 8 -30.63 -170.36 106.02
CA LEU A 8 -29.60 -170.32 107.07
C LEU A 8 -30.17 -169.85 108.41
N LEU A 9 -31.10 -168.89 108.42
CA LEU A 9 -31.85 -168.51 109.64
C LEU A 9 -32.57 -169.73 110.26
N GLU A 10 -33.23 -170.57 109.47
CA GLU A 10 -33.87 -171.81 109.96
C GLU A 10 -32.84 -172.85 110.46
N LYS A 11 -31.72 -173.04 109.75
CA LYS A 11 -30.69 -174.02 110.17
C LYS A 11 -29.97 -173.61 111.45
N ILE A 12 -29.82 -172.30 111.70
CA ILE A 12 -29.31 -171.78 112.98
C ILE A 12 -30.39 -171.92 114.06
N SER A 13 -31.65 -171.54 113.78
CA SER A 13 -32.73 -171.55 114.77
C SER A 13 -33.09 -172.96 115.27
N GLY A 14 -33.02 -173.98 114.40
CA GLY A 14 -33.43 -175.36 114.71
C GLY A 14 -32.36 -176.26 115.36
N ASN A 15 -31.10 -175.82 115.47
CA ASN A 15 -30.01 -176.73 115.86
C ASN A 15 -30.01 -177.09 117.36
N ARG A 16 -30.41 -178.32 117.69
CA ARG A 16 -30.47 -178.85 119.07
C ARG A 16 -29.12 -178.99 119.79
N PHE A 17 -27.99 -178.90 119.08
CA PHE A 17 -26.65 -178.98 119.68
C PHE A 17 -26.02 -177.62 120.00
N LEU A 18 -26.69 -176.50 119.68
CA LEU A 18 -26.22 -175.16 120.00
C LEU A 18 -26.97 -174.56 121.19
N THR A 19 -26.21 -174.02 122.14
CA THR A 19 -26.71 -173.21 123.26
C THR A 19 -27.43 -171.97 122.75
N ASN A 20 -28.36 -171.42 123.54
CA ASN A 20 -29.22 -170.31 123.09
C ASN A 20 -28.43 -169.03 122.77
N GLU A 21 -27.31 -168.83 123.47
CA GLU A 21 -26.41 -167.69 123.33
C GLU A 21 -25.63 -167.72 122.01
N ASP A 22 -25.01 -168.86 121.67
CA ASP A 22 -24.37 -169.08 120.35
C ASP A 22 -25.35 -168.87 119.20
N ARG A 23 -26.60 -169.28 119.40
CA ARG A 23 -27.68 -169.13 118.42
C ARG A 23 -28.02 -167.67 118.15
N GLN A 24 -28.03 -166.81 119.17
CA GLN A 24 -28.23 -165.37 118.99
C GLN A 24 -27.01 -164.68 118.38
N ASN A 25 -25.79 -165.06 118.77
CA ASN A 25 -24.56 -164.51 118.22
C ASN A 25 -24.36 -164.83 116.72
N LEU A 26 -24.74 -166.04 116.28
CA LEU A 26 -24.72 -166.40 114.85
C LEU A 26 -25.80 -165.66 114.06
N LEU A 27 -26.97 -165.36 114.65
CA LEU A 27 -28.03 -164.59 113.99
C LEU A 27 -27.62 -163.13 113.77
N SER A 28 -27.06 -162.46 114.80
CA SER A 28 -26.68 -161.04 114.71
C SER A 28 -25.54 -160.78 113.72
N LEU A 29 -24.56 -161.69 113.65
CA LEU A 29 -23.45 -161.59 112.68
C LEU A 29 -23.93 -161.82 111.24
N PHE A 30 -24.97 -162.62 111.03
CA PHE A 30 -25.47 -162.92 109.68
C PHE A 30 -26.38 -161.82 109.12
N THR A 31 -27.03 -161.03 109.98
CA THR A 31 -27.77 -159.83 109.55
C THR A 31 -26.84 -158.69 109.14
N SER A 32 -25.77 -158.42 109.89
CA SER A 32 -24.88 -157.28 109.59
C SER A 32 -24.19 -157.39 108.23
N PHE A 33 -23.76 -158.58 107.82
CA PHE A 33 -23.19 -158.81 106.48
C PHE A 33 -24.22 -158.66 105.35
N HIS A 34 -25.52 -158.79 105.62
CA HIS A 34 -26.55 -158.60 104.61
C HIS A 34 -26.74 -157.11 104.28
N ASP A 35 -26.85 -156.27 105.31
CA ASP A 35 -27.04 -154.83 105.15
C ASP A 35 -25.84 -154.17 104.43
N GLU A 36 -24.62 -154.57 104.78
CA GLU A 36 -23.39 -154.08 104.15
C GLU A 36 -23.30 -154.46 102.66
N THR A 37 -23.66 -155.70 102.31
CA THR A 37 -23.69 -156.17 100.90
C THR A 37 -24.87 -155.62 100.09
N GLN A 38 -25.90 -155.05 100.74
CA GLN A 38 -26.95 -154.30 100.06
C GLN A 38 -26.51 -152.86 99.76
N SER A 39 -25.88 -152.17 100.72
CA SER A 39 -25.39 -150.78 100.58
C SER A 39 -24.45 -150.60 99.37
N LEU A 40 -23.48 -151.51 99.19
CA LEU A 40 -22.51 -151.46 98.08
C LEU A 40 -23.17 -151.59 96.68
N ARG A 41 -24.31 -152.30 96.56
CA ARG A 41 -25.02 -152.42 95.27
C ARG A 41 -25.63 -151.10 94.81
N ASP A 42 -26.19 -150.32 95.73
CA ASP A 42 -26.87 -149.08 95.35
C ASP A 42 -25.88 -147.93 95.11
N GLN A 43 -24.72 -147.93 95.79
CA GLN A 43 -23.57 -147.09 95.38
C GLN A 43 -23.13 -147.41 93.94
N THR A 44 -23.03 -148.70 93.58
CA THR A 44 -22.63 -149.13 92.23
C THR A 44 -23.58 -148.60 91.16
N LYS A 45 -24.90 -148.68 91.38
CA LYS A 45 -25.91 -148.12 90.45
C LYS A 45 -25.76 -146.61 90.23
N GLN A 46 -25.46 -145.84 91.29
CA GLN A 46 -25.31 -144.39 91.20
C GLN A 46 -24.08 -143.96 90.38
N LEU A 47 -23.04 -144.78 90.32
CA LEU A 47 -21.88 -144.52 89.46
C LEU A 47 -22.20 -144.80 87.99
N THR A 48 -22.94 -145.87 87.68
CA THR A 48 -23.33 -146.21 86.30
C THR A 48 -24.16 -145.11 85.63
N THR A 49 -25.12 -144.51 86.33
CA THR A 49 -25.93 -143.40 85.78
C THR A 49 -25.13 -142.12 85.62
N ARG A 50 -24.14 -141.84 86.48
CA ARG A 50 -23.24 -140.69 86.33
C ARG A 50 -22.31 -140.82 85.12
N LEU A 51 -21.86 -142.02 84.78
CA LEU A 51 -21.06 -142.26 83.58
C LEU A 51 -21.89 -142.01 82.31
N HIS A 52 -23.06 -142.64 82.19
CA HIS A 52 -23.94 -142.47 81.02
C HIS A 52 -24.31 -141.00 80.76
N ASN A 53 -24.65 -140.24 81.81
CA ASN A 53 -24.93 -138.80 81.72
C ASN A 53 -23.72 -137.94 81.33
N ARG A 54 -22.50 -138.48 81.41
CA ARG A 54 -21.26 -137.79 80.99
C ARG A 54 -20.91 -138.13 79.55
N ASP A 55 -21.17 -139.35 79.12
CA ASP A 55 -20.94 -139.81 77.74
C ASP A 55 -21.88 -139.10 76.76
N THR A 56 -23.15 -138.87 77.13
CA THR A 56 -24.10 -138.08 76.32
C THR A 56 -23.66 -136.62 76.13
N VAL A 57 -23.05 -136.01 77.15
CA VAL A 57 -22.50 -134.64 77.06
C VAL A 57 -21.27 -134.60 76.15
N ILE A 58 -20.50 -135.70 76.05
CA ILE A 58 -19.37 -135.80 75.12
C ILE A 58 -19.89 -135.87 73.67
N GLU A 59 -20.90 -136.70 73.37
CA GLU A 59 -21.49 -136.76 72.02
C GLU A 59 -22.00 -135.39 71.52
N ASP A 60 -22.67 -134.62 72.38
CA ASP A 60 -23.19 -133.30 71.99
C ASP A 60 -22.08 -132.26 71.80
N LEU A 61 -20.97 -132.36 72.55
CA LEU A 61 -19.77 -131.54 72.33
C LEU A 61 -19.05 -131.91 71.03
N GLU A 62 -18.95 -133.19 70.68
CA GLU A 62 -18.37 -133.66 69.42
C GLU A 62 -19.20 -133.20 68.22
N ARG A 63 -20.54 -133.26 68.30
CA ARG A 63 -21.44 -132.67 67.28
C ARG A 63 -21.23 -131.16 67.13
N ALA A 64 -21.08 -130.43 68.24
CA ALA A 64 -20.85 -128.99 68.22
C ALA A 64 -19.49 -128.61 67.60
N LEU A 65 -18.45 -129.43 67.83
CA LEU A 65 -17.14 -129.26 67.19
C LEU A 65 -17.20 -129.50 65.67
N ALA A 66 -17.81 -130.59 65.22
CA ALA A 66 -17.96 -130.90 63.80
C ALA A 66 -18.71 -129.79 63.03
N LEU A 67 -19.79 -129.24 63.62
CA LEU A 67 -20.51 -128.08 63.05
C LEU A 67 -19.63 -126.83 62.97
N ARG A 68 -18.76 -126.59 63.98
CA ARG A 68 -17.82 -125.47 63.99
C ARG A 68 -16.73 -125.62 62.92
N GLU A 69 -16.20 -126.82 62.73
CA GLU A 69 -15.22 -127.12 61.68
C GLU A 69 -15.81 -126.91 60.29
N GLN A 70 -17.06 -127.32 60.05
CA GLN A 70 -17.77 -127.06 58.79
C GLN A 70 -17.93 -125.54 58.53
N GLN A 71 -18.24 -124.76 59.58
CA GLN A 71 -18.32 -123.29 59.47
C GLN A 71 -16.97 -122.63 59.20
N ILE A 72 -15.86 -123.17 59.71
CA ILE A 72 -14.50 -122.68 59.42
C ILE A 72 -14.17 -122.90 57.94
N HIS A 73 -14.30 -124.13 57.44
CA HIS A 73 -14.06 -124.43 56.02
C HIS A 73 -14.92 -123.58 55.08
N SER A 74 -16.19 -123.34 55.45
CA SER A 74 -17.08 -122.46 54.67
C SER A 74 -16.56 -121.01 54.61
N LYS A 75 -16.07 -120.47 55.73
CA LYS A 75 -15.47 -119.12 55.79
C LYS A 75 -14.15 -119.05 55.02
N GLU A 76 -13.30 -120.08 55.09
CA GLU A 76 -12.05 -120.14 54.33
C GLU A 76 -12.29 -120.15 52.81
N GLN A 77 -13.29 -120.91 52.33
CA GLN A 77 -13.67 -120.89 50.91
C GLN A 77 -14.19 -119.52 50.44
N ILE A 78 -14.89 -118.77 51.31
CA ILE A 78 -15.31 -117.39 51.02
C ILE A 78 -14.08 -116.47 50.98
N LEU A 79 -13.17 -116.60 51.94
CA LEU A 79 -11.98 -115.76 52.07
C LEU A 79 -10.99 -115.96 50.91
N GLN A 80 -10.81 -117.20 50.43
CA GLN A 80 -10.06 -117.48 49.19
C GLN A 80 -10.73 -116.84 47.97
N LYS A 81 -12.06 -116.94 47.84
CA LYS A 81 -12.79 -116.31 46.73
C LYS A 81 -12.64 -114.79 46.73
N THR A 82 -12.76 -114.13 47.88
CA THR A 82 -12.52 -112.68 47.97
C THR A 82 -11.08 -112.32 47.61
N GLN A 83 -10.07 -113.04 48.12
CA GLN A 83 -8.66 -112.81 47.75
C GLN A 83 -8.43 -112.90 46.23
N THR A 84 -9.01 -113.90 45.55
CA THR A 84 -8.89 -114.01 44.08
C THR A 84 -9.63 -112.90 43.33
N ALA A 85 -10.73 -112.37 43.88
CA ALA A 85 -11.43 -111.22 43.32
C ALA A 85 -10.62 -109.93 43.50
N ASP A 86 -10.06 -109.70 44.70
CA ASP A 86 -9.24 -108.53 45.02
C ASP A 86 -8.00 -108.46 44.13
N GLN A 87 -7.29 -109.58 43.93
CA GLN A 87 -6.19 -109.69 42.97
C GLN A 87 -6.62 -109.35 41.53
N ALA A 88 -7.81 -109.81 41.11
CA ALA A 88 -8.37 -109.52 39.80
C ALA A 88 -8.87 -108.06 39.65
N TYR A 89 -9.18 -107.37 40.74
CA TYR A 89 -9.43 -105.93 40.76
C TYR A 89 -8.13 -105.13 40.74
N GLN A 90 -7.12 -105.53 41.51
CA GLN A 90 -5.80 -104.91 41.52
C GLN A 90 -5.15 -104.94 40.12
N GLY A 91 -5.08 -106.11 39.48
CA GLY A 91 -4.52 -106.24 38.13
C GLY A 91 -5.30 -105.47 37.05
N LYS A 92 -6.58 -105.14 37.29
CA LYS A 92 -7.34 -104.21 36.43
C LYS A 92 -7.00 -102.75 36.74
N ALA A 93 -6.85 -102.38 38.01
CA ALA A 93 -6.44 -101.04 38.42
C ALA A 93 -5.08 -100.68 37.82
N GLU A 94 -4.08 -101.57 37.92
CA GLU A 94 -2.75 -101.43 37.31
C GLU A 94 -2.84 -101.23 35.78
N GLN A 95 -3.73 -101.95 35.09
CA GLN A 95 -3.97 -101.75 33.64
C GLN A 95 -4.65 -100.41 33.31
N TYR A 96 -5.52 -99.89 34.18
CA TYR A 96 -6.09 -98.55 34.00
C TYR A 96 -5.05 -97.46 34.28
N GLU A 97 -4.20 -97.64 35.29
CA GLU A 97 -3.11 -96.73 35.64
C GLU A 97 -2.07 -96.62 34.51
N GLN A 98 -1.62 -97.75 33.96
CA GLN A 98 -0.74 -97.78 32.78
C GLN A 98 -1.37 -97.04 31.57
N ARG A 99 -2.68 -97.21 31.35
CA ARG A 99 -3.42 -96.50 30.29
C ARG A 99 -3.62 -95.01 30.57
N LEU A 100 -3.62 -94.58 31.84
CA LEU A 100 -3.64 -93.17 32.22
C LEU A 100 -2.27 -92.53 32.00
N VAL A 101 -1.18 -93.18 32.43
CA VAL A 101 0.20 -92.70 32.21
C VAL A 101 0.51 -92.54 30.71
N GLU A 102 0.15 -93.50 29.87
CA GLU A 102 0.35 -93.39 28.41
C GLU A 102 -0.53 -92.29 27.78
N ARG A 103 -1.75 -92.07 28.29
CA ARG A 103 -2.59 -90.94 27.86
C ARG A 103 -2.00 -89.60 28.28
N GLU A 104 -1.52 -89.46 29.51
CA GLU A 104 -0.83 -88.26 29.98
C GLU A 104 0.42 -87.96 29.15
N ARG A 105 1.17 -88.99 28.78
CA ARG A 105 2.32 -88.86 27.88
C ARG A 105 1.89 -88.31 26.52
N ILE A 106 0.90 -88.92 25.88
CA ILE A 106 0.37 -88.48 24.57
C ILE A 106 -0.23 -87.07 24.66
N ILE A 107 -0.80 -86.67 25.80
CA ILE A 107 -1.27 -85.31 26.05
C ILE A 107 -0.07 -84.34 26.13
N LYS A 108 0.96 -84.64 26.93
CA LYS A 108 2.18 -83.81 27.04
C LYS A 108 2.86 -83.61 25.68
N GLU A 109 3.04 -84.68 24.90
CA GLU A 109 3.61 -84.64 23.54
C GLU A 109 2.74 -83.78 22.58
N ARG A 110 1.40 -83.81 22.72
CA ARG A 110 0.48 -82.93 21.97
C ARG A 110 0.54 -81.48 22.43
N ASP A 111 0.62 -81.22 23.72
CA ASP A 111 0.70 -79.86 24.27
C ASP A 111 2.02 -79.18 23.87
N GLU A 112 3.11 -79.94 23.74
CA GLU A 112 4.38 -79.47 23.16
C GLU A 112 4.26 -79.19 21.64
N ALA A 113 3.58 -80.07 20.89
CA ALA A 113 3.30 -79.85 19.48
C ALA A 113 2.33 -78.67 19.22
N ILE A 114 1.41 -78.38 20.15
CA ILE A 114 0.54 -77.20 20.10
C ILE A 114 1.36 -75.94 20.39
N ARG A 115 2.16 -75.92 21.47
CA ARG A 115 3.00 -74.77 21.84
C ARG A 115 4.01 -74.38 20.75
N SER A 116 4.63 -75.35 20.07
CA SER A 116 5.52 -75.07 18.94
C SER A 116 4.77 -74.51 17.71
N ARG A 117 3.54 -74.97 17.44
CA ARG A 117 2.67 -74.38 16.40
C ARG A 117 2.22 -72.97 16.76
N GLU A 118 1.87 -72.70 18.01
CA GLU A 118 1.54 -71.34 18.48
C GLU A 118 2.72 -70.37 18.32
N GLN A 119 3.95 -70.82 18.61
CA GLN A 119 5.16 -70.03 18.37
C GLN A 119 5.34 -69.72 16.88
N LEU A 120 5.24 -70.73 16.01
CA LEU A 120 5.33 -70.55 14.56
C LEU A 120 4.22 -69.62 14.01
N ILE A 121 2.99 -69.72 14.52
CA ILE A 121 1.89 -68.82 14.15
C ILE A 121 2.24 -67.38 14.53
N ARG A 122 2.70 -67.12 15.76
CA ARG A 122 3.11 -65.78 16.22
C ARG A 122 4.29 -65.21 15.43
N GLU A 123 5.19 -66.05 14.92
CA GLU A 123 6.27 -65.63 14.03
C GLU A 123 5.77 -65.28 12.62
N LEU A 124 4.84 -66.07 12.07
CA LEU A 124 4.20 -65.79 10.79
C LEU A 124 3.31 -64.54 10.84
N GLU A 125 2.58 -64.31 11.94
CA GLU A 125 1.78 -63.11 12.19
C GLU A 125 2.66 -61.84 12.22
N LYS A 126 3.79 -61.87 12.96
CA LYS A 126 4.77 -60.77 12.95
C LYS A 126 5.31 -60.50 11.56
N ARG A 127 5.70 -61.56 10.83
CA ARG A 127 6.27 -61.45 9.49
C ARG A 127 5.25 -60.95 8.46
N LEU A 128 3.99 -61.36 8.60
CA LEU A 128 2.88 -60.81 7.80
C LEU A 128 2.73 -59.31 8.07
N HIS A 129 2.70 -58.89 9.34
CA HIS A 129 2.57 -57.48 9.70
C HIS A 129 3.75 -56.61 9.24
N GLU A 130 4.97 -57.15 9.25
CA GLU A 130 6.14 -56.51 8.64
C GLU A 130 5.99 -56.36 7.13
N VAL A 131 5.48 -57.39 6.43
CA VAL A 131 5.20 -57.33 4.98
C VAL A 131 4.09 -56.33 4.66
N GLU A 132 3.00 -56.29 5.43
CA GLU A 132 1.91 -55.29 5.29
C GLU A 132 2.45 -53.87 5.44
N LYS A 133 3.23 -53.62 6.50
CA LYS A 133 3.86 -52.32 6.79
C LYS A 133 4.81 -51.89 5.67
N ASN A 134 5.64 -52.81 5.18
CA ASN A 134 6.55 -52.54 4.05
C ASN A 134 5.76 -52.28 2.75
N THR A 135 4.70 -53.04 2.50
CA THR A 135 3.83 -52.85 1.32
C THR A 135 3.18 -51.47 1.35
N PHE A 136 2.58 -51.08 2.47
CA PHE A 136 2.01 -49.74 2.67
C PHE A 136 3.04 -48.61 2.47
N GLN A 137 4.28 -48.80 2.95
CA GLN A 137 5.37 -47.85 2.68
C GLN A 137 5.72 -47.78 1.18
N THR A 138 5.81 -48.92 0.48
CA THR A 138 6.08 -48.92 -0.97
C THR A 138 4.95 -48.26 -1.75
N GLU A 139 3.67 -48.54 -1.44
CA GLU A 139 2.52 -47.84 -2.03
C GLU A 139 2.58 -46.33 -1.83
N LYS A 140 2.93 -45.87 -0.62
CA LYS A 140 3.09 -44.43 -0.35
C LYS A 140 4.16 -43.82 -1.25
N THR A 141 5.33 -44.45 -1.36
CA THR A 141 6.41 -43.96 -2.25
C THR A 141 6.06 -44.05 -3.74
N LEU A 142 5.20 -44.99 -4.15
CA LEU A 142 4.70 -45.08 -5.53
C LEU A 142 3.76 -43.91 -5.83
N ARG A 143 2.78 -43.63 -4.96
CA ARG A 143 1.87 -42.47 -5.11
C ARG A 143 2.63 -41.14 -5.11
N GLU A 144 3.66 -41.01 -4.27
CA GLU A 144 4.57 -39.85 -4.27
C GLU A 144 5.35 -39.71 -5.60
N ARG A 145 5.79 -40.82 -6.21
CA ARG A 145 6.44 -40.82 -7.53
C ARG A 145 5.47 -40.53 -8.68
N GLU A 146 4.26 -41.07 -8.65
CA GLU A 146 3.21 -40.79 -9.62
C GLU A 146 2.86 -39.31 -9.65
N GLU A 147 2.72 -38.66 -8.49
CA GLU A 147 2.42 -37.22 -8.44
C GLU A 147 3.61 -36.38 -8.92
N GLN A 148 4.85 -36.79 -8.62
CA GLN A 148 6.04 -36.17 -9.22
C GLN A 148 6.15 -36.38 -10.74
N ILE A 149 5.61 -37.48 -11.29
CA ILE A 149 5.56 -37.71 -12.74
C ILE A 149 4.54 -36.74 -13.36
N LYS A 150 3.29 -36.70 -12.85
CA LYS A 150 2.26 -35.72 -13.29
C LYS A 150 2.75 -34.26 -13.22
N GLN A 151 3.56 -33.91 -12.22
CA GLN A 151 4.19 -32.58 -12.13
C GLN A 151 5.24 -32.35 -13.22
N ARG A 152 6.07 -33.34 -13.54
CA ARG A 152 7.03 -33.27 -14.67
C ARG A 152 6.31 -33.18 -16.01
N ASP A 153 5.25 -33.94 -16.21
CA ASP A 153 4.48 -33.97 -17.45
C ASP A 153 3.84 -32.60 -17.74
N ARG A 154 3.21 -31.97 -16.74
CA ARG A 154 2.69 -30.59 -16.84
C ARG A 154 3.80 -29.58 -17.18
N LEU A 155 4.97 -29.70 -16.55
CA LEU A 155 6.13 -28.84 -16.84
C LEU A 155 6.76 -29.11 -18.23
N LEU A 156 6.51 -30.27 -18.83
CA LEU A 156 6.88 -30.56 -20.22
C LEU A 156 5.86 -29.97 -21.19
N GLU A 157 4.56 -30.16 -20.97
CA GLU A 157 3.48 -29.50 -21.75
C GLU A 157 3.65 -27.97 -21.76
N GLU A 158 3.96 -27.35 -20.61
CA GLU A 158 4.23 -25.92 -20.52
C GLU A 158 5.44 -25.52 -21.38
N LYS A 159 6.53 -26.30 -21.36
CA LYS A 159 7.71 -26.05 -22.18
C LYS A 159 7.44 -26.21 -23.67
N GLU A 160 6.69 -27.24 -24.08
CA GLU A 160 6.28 -27.45 -25.47
C GLU A 160 5.42 -26.27 -25.96
N ARG A 161 4.43 -25.82 -25.17
CA ARG A 161 3.64 -24.62 -25.48
C ARG A 161 4.46 -23.33 -25.50
N HIS A 162 5.60 -23.28 -24.81
CA HIS A 162 6.56 -22.18 -24.89
C HIS A 162 7.49 -22.27 -26.11
N LEU A 163 7.87 -23.47 -26.53
CA LEU A 163 8.62 -23.72 -27.77
C LEU A 163 7.76 -23.38 -28.99
N GLU A 164 6.52 -23.88 -29.09
CA GLU A 164 5.58 -23.51 -30.17
C GLU A 164 5.43 -21.99 -30.35
N LYS A 165 5.39 -21.24 -29.24
CA LYS A 165 5.32 -19.76 -29.27
C LYS A 165 6.60 -19.16 -29.86
N ARG A 166 7.78 -19.65 -29.43
CA ARG A 166 9.06 -19.20 -29.98
C ARG A 166 9.22 -19.56 -31.45
N ASP A 167 8.76 -20.73 -31.87
CA ASP A 167 8.85 -21.17 -33.26
C ASP A 167 7.95 -20.31 -34.16
N ARG A 168 6.73 -19.98 -33.70
CA ARG A 168 5.85 -19.00 -34.36
C ARG A 168 6.44 -17.58 -34.35
N GLU A 169 7.15 -17.16 -33.30
CA GLU A 169 7.87 -15.87 -33.29
C GLU A 169 9.04 -15.85 -34.27
N LEU A 170 9.79 -16.94 -34.39
CA LEU A 170 10.90 -17.08 -35.34
C LEU A 170 10.38 -17.08 -36.78
N GLU A 171 9.37 -17.90 -37.10
CA GLU A 171 8.75 -17.93 -38.42
C GLU A 171 8.19 -16.55 -38.85
N ASN A 172 7.67 -15.76 -37.89
CA ASN A 172 7.24 -14.39 -38.15
C ASN A 172 8.41 -13.40 -38.30
N ARG A 173 9.55 -13.61 -37.62
CA ARG A 173 10.79 -12.83 -37.83
C ARG A 173 11.40 -13.13 -39.19
N ASP A 174 11.47 -14.40 -39.59
CA ASP A 174 11.99 -14.81 -40.89
C ASP A 174 11.15 -14.20 -42.03
N LYS A 175 9.82 -14.26 -41.93
CA LYS A 175 8.89 -13.57 -42.84
C LYS A 175 9.07 -12.04 -42.87
N GLN A 176 9.58 -11.41 -41.81
CA GLN A 176 9.95 -9.98 -41.82
C GLN A 176 11.32 -9.74 -42.45
N ILE A 177 12.28 -10.63 -42.24
CA ILE A 177 13.61 -10.57 -42.85
C ILE A 177 13.49 -10.72 -44.37
N THR A 178 12.84 -11.77 -44.88
CA THR A 178 12.63 -11.97 -46.33
C THR A 178 11.93 -10.79 -47.01
N ARG A 179 11.01 -10.10 -46.31
CA ARG A 179 10.39 -8.86 -46.82
C ARG A 179 11.37 -7.70 -46.89
N ARG A 180 12.23 -7.52 -45.89
CA ARG A 180 13.30 -6.51 -45.88
C ARG A 180 14.34 -6.79 -46.95
N ASP A 181 14.75 -8.04 -47.13
CA ASP A 181 15.68 -8.45 -48.18
C ASP A 181 15.09 -8.15 -49.56
N GLY A 182 13.80 -8.45 -49.77
CA GLY A 182 13.08 -8.06 -50.98
C GLY A 182 13.06 -6.55 -51.23
N SER A 183 12.81 -5.73 -50.19
CA SER A 183 12.89 -4.27 -50.30
C SER A 183 14.31 -3.76 -50.54
N LEU A 184 15.34 -4.37 -49.93
CA LEU A 184 16.75 -4.02 -50.13
C LEU A 184 17.19 -4.32 -51.56
N ASN A 185 16.82 -5.47 -52.12
CA ASN A 185 17.09 -5.81 -53.52
C ASN A 185 16.42 -4.81 -54.49
N GLU A 186 15.19 -4.39 -54.20
CA GLU A 186 14.47 -3.38 -55.01
C GLU A 186 15.14 -1.99 -54.92
N TYR A 187 15.60 -1.58 -53.72
CA TYR A 187 16.37 -0.35 -53.55
C TYR A 187 17.76 -0.44 -54.23
N GLU A 188 18.46 -1.56 -54.13
CA GLU A 188 19.75 -1.76 -54.79
C GLU A 188 19.60 -1.68 -56.32
N ARG A 189 18.54 -2.29 -56.86
CA ARG A 189 18.18 -2.16 -58.28
C ARG A 189 17.89 -0.71 -58.66
N GLN A 190 17.07 0.03 -57.90
CA GLN A 190 16.81 1.45 -58.16
C GLN A 190 18.08 2.29 -58.12
N LEU A 191 19.01 1.98 -57.21
CA LEU A 191 20.30 2.66 -57.08
C LEU A 191 21.23 2.32 -58.27
N GLN A 192 21.18 1.09 -58.80
CA GLN A 192 21.85 0.73 -60.06
C GLN A 192 21.26 1.46 -61.27
N GLU A 193 19.94 1.56 -61.38
CA GLU A 193 19.24 2.30 -62.46
C GLU A 193 19.59 3.80 -62.41
N VAL A 194 19.60 4.41 -61.22
CA VAL A 194 20.03 5.81 -61.02
C VAL A 194 21.52 5.99 -61.34
N ASN A 195 22.40 5.07 -60.95
CA ASN A 195 23.83 5.14 -61.29
C ASN A 195 24.08 5.07 -62.80
N GLN A 196 23.33 4.24 -63.54
CA GLN A 196 23.39 4.19 -65.01
C GLN A 196 22.93 5.52 -65.63
N TRP A 197 21.84 6.10 -65.13
CA TRP A 197 21.36 7.41 -65.59
C TRP A 197 22.34 8.56 -65.30
N ILE A 198 23.00 8.55 -64.13
CA ILE A 198 24.06 9.50 -63.81
C ILE A 198 25.24 9.35 -64.77
N LEU A 199 25.64 8.12 -65.11
CA LEU A 199 26.72 7.85 -66.07
C LEU A 199 26.38 8.35 -67.48
N SER A 200 25.17 8.09 -68.00
CA SER A 200 24.76 8.60 -69.31
C SER A 200 24.66 10.13 -69.31
N TYR A 201 24.09 10.74 -68.26
CA TYR A 201 24.01 12.20 -68.14
C TYR A 201 25.40 12.86 -68.05
N GLN A 202 26.37 12.23 -67.37
CA GLN A 202 27.77 12.69 -67.37
C GLN A 202 28.42 12.60 -68.76
N GLN A 203 28.11 11.56 -69.54
CA GLN A 203 28.58 11.45 -70.93
C GLN A 203 27.99 12.55 -71.82
N GLU A 204 26.67 12.77 -71.78
CA GLU A 204 26.00 13.87 -72.48
C GLU A 204 26.59 15.23 -72.09
N GLN A 205 26.83 15.48 -70.81
CA GLN A 205 27.47 16.70 -70.33
C GLN A 205 28.91 16.87 -70.85
N HIS A 206 29.66 15.78 -71.02
CA HIS A 206 30.99 15.83 -71.64
C HIS A 206 30.93 16.09 -73.15
N GLU A 207 29.92 15.59 -73.86
CA GLU A 207 29.73 15.87 -75.29
C GLU A 207 29.24 17.30 -75.53
N GLN A 208 28.29 17.79 -74.73
CA GLN A 208 27.85 19.20 -74.76
C GLN A 208 29.04 20.15 -74.52
N LYS A 209 29.93 19.84 -73.57
CA LYS A 209 31.16 20.63 -73.34
C LYS A 209 32.11 20.63 -74.54
N LYS A 210 32.28 19.51 -75.24
CA LYS A 210 33.06 19.45 -76.50
C LYS A 210 32.43 20.31 -77.60
N ILE A 211 31.10 20.26 -77.74
CA ILE A 211 30.35 21.04 -78.72
C ILE A 211 30.43 22.54 -78.42
N ILE A 212 30.40 22.93 -77.15
CA ILE A 212 30.58 24.33 -76.71
C ILE A 212 32.01 24.80 -77.04
N ALA A 213 33.05 24.06 -76.63
CA ALA A 213 34.44 24.42 -76.93
C ALA A 213 34.70 24.59 -78.44
N ALA A 214 34.19 23.67 -79.27
CA ALA A 214 34.31 23.76 -80.73
C ALA A 214 33.51 24.94 -81.34
N ARG A 215 32.46 25.44 -80.66
CA ARG A 215 31.77 26.68 -81.05
C ARG A 215 32.53 27.92 -80.60
N ASP A 216 33.14 27.90 -79.42
CA ASP A 216 33.94 29.02 -78.92
C ASP A 216 35.19 29.24 -79.81
N GLU A 217 35.82 28.17 -80.29
CA GLU A 217 36.86 28.23 -81.33
C GLU A 217 36.35 28.84 -82.65
N GLN A 218 35.16 28.44 -83.12
CA GLN A 218 34.54 29.02 -84.33
C GLN A 218 34.14 30.49 -84.17
N ILE A 219 33.74 30.91 -82.97
CA ILE A 219 33.44 32.31 -82.64
C ILE A 219 34.75 33.11 -82.63
N SER A 220 35.80 32.64 -81.95
CA SER A 220 37.11 33.30 -81.92
C SER A 220 37.72 33.47 -83.32
N LEU A 221 37.58 32.48 -84.21
CA LEU A 221 37.97 32.59 -85.62
C LEU A 221 37.15 33.64 -86.38
N ARG A 222 35.84 33.74 -86.12
CA ARG A 222 34.96 34.76 -86.73
C ARG A 222 35.28 36.16 -86.22
N ASP A 223 35.50 36.33 -84.93
CA ASP A 223 35.84 37.62 -84.33
C ASP A 223 37.17 38.14 -84.86
N SER A 224 38.15 37.24 -85.06
CA SER A 224 39.43 37.56 -85.71
C SER A 224 39.26 38.04 -87.16
N LEU A 225 38.45 37.33 -87.96
CA LEU A 225 38.12 37.72 -89.33
C LEU A 225 37.33 39.04 -89.39
N LEU A 226 36.40 39.25 -88.47
CA LEU A 226 35.65 40.52 -88.36
C LEU A 226 36.60 41.67 -88.05
N GLN A 227 37.54 41.49 -87.11
CA GLN A 227 38.55 42.49 -86.79
C GLN A 227 39.47 42.81 -87.99
N GLU A 228 39.86 41.81 -88.77
CA GLU A 228 40.62 42.01 -90.02
C GLU A 228 39.81 42.81 -91.06
N THR A 229 38.56 42.43 -91.33
CA THR A 229 37.70 43.18 -92.27
C THR A 229 37.41 44.61 -91.79
N GLN A 230 37.34 44.84 -90.47
CA GLN A 230 37.14 46.16 -89.89
C GLN A 230 38.39 47.04 -90.03
N GLN A 231 39.60 46.47 -90.01
CA GLN A 231 40.83 47.18 -90.36
C GLN A 231 40.84 47.56 -91.85
N GLN A 232 40.53 46.61 -92.74
CA GLN A 232 40.48 46.85 -94.20
C GLN A 232 39.46 47.93 -94.58
N LEU A 233 38.29 47.96 -93.93
CA LEU A 233 37.30 49.04 -94.10
C LEU A 233 37.83 50.40 -93.64
N LEU A 234 38.58 50.44 -92.53
CA LEU A 234 39.12 51.68 -91.97
C LEU A 234 40.29 52.23 -92.80
N GLU A 235 41.07 51.37 -93.47
CA GLU A 235 42.03 51.77 -94.51
C GLU A 235 41.31 52.33 -95.77
N LEU A 236 40.23 51.68 -96.20
CA LEU A 236 39.44 52.12 -97.36
C LEU A 236 38.78 53.49 -97.11
N ASP A 237 38.23 53.73 -95.91
CA ASP A 237 37.67 55.03 -95.52
C ASP A 237 38.72 56.15 -95.52
N GLN A 238 39.96 55.86 -95.10
CA GLN A 238 41.06 56.83 -95.20
C GLN A 238 41.37 57.17 -96.66
N TYR A 239 41.49 56.15 -97.52
CA TYR A 239 41.73 56.33 -98.95
C TYR A 239 40.60 57.14 -99.63
N LEU A 240 39.34 56.88 -99.27
CA LEU A 240 38.18 57.64 -99.77
C LEU A 240 38.21 59.11 -99.30
N GLN A 241 38.62 59.38 -98.05
CA GLN A 241 38.80 60.76 -97.57
C GLN A 241 39.92 61.51 -98.31
N GLU A 242 41.02 60.84 -98.65
CA GLU A 242 42.09 61.44 -99.46
C GLU A 242 41.66 61.70 -100.89
N ALA A 243 40.97 60.75 -101.53
CA ALA A 243 40.39 60.94 -102.85
C ALA A 243 39.37 62.10 -102.88
N HIS A 244 38.56 62.25 -101.84
CA HIS A 244 37.61 63.36 -101.72
C HIS A 244 38.31 64.72 -101.60
N LYS A 245 39.40 64.82 -100.80
CA LYS A 245 40.23 66.04 -100.73
C LYS A 245 40.85 66.39 -102.08
N GLN A 246 41.34 65.40 -102.83
CA GLN A 246 41.90 65.61 -104.17
C GLN A 246 40.84 66.08 -105.18
N LEU A 247 39.61 65.55 -105.12
CA LEU A 247 38.50 66.02 -105.94
C LEU A 247 38.13 67.48 -105.61
N GLN A 248 38.01 67.82 -104.33
CA GLN A 248 37.72 69.19 -103.90
C GLN A 248 38.76 70.20 -104.41
N GLN A 249 40.06 69.87 -104.31
CA GLN A 249 41.15 70.69 -104.87
C GLN A 249 41.04 70.88 -106.40
N ARG A 250 40.55 69.87 -107.12
CA ARG A 250 40.32 69.96 -108.56
C ARG A 250 39.11 70.84 -108.89
N ASP A 251 38.02 70.71 -108.14
CA ASP A 251 36.82 71.53 -108.32
C ASP A 251 37.08 73.01 -108.07
N ASP A 252 37.84 73.35 -107.02
CA ASP A 252 38.25 74.73 -106.75
C ASP A 252 39.19 75.28 -107.84
N SER A 253 40.10 74.46 -108.37
CA SER A 253 40.94 74.85 -109.51
C SER A 253 40.16 74.92 -110.85
N LEU A 254 39.01 74.25 -110.98
CA LEU A 254 38.10 74.44 -112.12
C LEU A 254 37.33 75.76 -111.99
N ARG A 255 36.82 76.09 -110.80
CA ARG A 255 36.16 77.39 -110.52
C ARG A 255 37.05 78.58 -110.88
N GLU A 256 38.32 78.55 -110.49
CA GLU A 256 39.31 79.58 -110.82
C GLU A 256 39.45 79.77 -112.35
N ARG A 257 39.46 78.69 -113.13
CA ARG A 257 39.53 78.74 -114.60
C ARG A 257 38.25 79.29 -115.22
N ASP A 258 37.08 78.92 -114.68
CA ASP A 258 35.79 79.45 -115.14
C ASP A 258 35.66 80.96 -114.87
N GLU A 259 36.27 81.49 -113.81
CA GLU A 259 36.36 82.93 -113.56
C GLU A 259 37.31 83.63 -114.54
N GLN A 260 38.51 83.08 -114.76
CA GLN A 260 39.45 83.58 -115.77
C GLN A 260 38.87 83.56 -117.20
N LEU A 261 37.99 82.60 -117.52
CA LEU A 261 37.26 82.56 -118.79
C LEU A 261 36.20 83.68 -118.89
N LYS A 262 35.42 83.93 -117.82
CA LYS A 262 34.44 85.03 -117.78
C LYS A 262 35.10 86.39 -117.96
N GLU A 263 36.27 86.63 -117.38
CA GLU A 263 37.04 87.86 -117.59
C GLU A 263 37.48 88.02 -119.06
N ARG A 264 37.98 86.95 -119.67
CA ARG A 264 38.37 86.95 -121.10
C ARG A 264 37.18 87.26 -122.01
N ASP A 265 36.01 86.68 -121.75
CA ASP A 265 34.79 86.96 -122.50
C ASP A 265 34.33 88.43 -122.38
N GLN A 266 34.50 89.05 -121.20
CA GLN A 266 34.23 90.49 -121.04
C GLN A 266 35.20 91.35 -121.86
N ILE A 267 36.51 91.03 -121.85
CA ILE A 267 37.53 91.72 -122.66
C ILE A 267 37.26 91.56 -124.17
N ILE A 268 36.80 90.38 -124.60
CA ILE A 268 36.41 90.13 -126.00
C ILE A 268 35.21 90.99 -126.40
N LYS A 269 34.17 91.09 -125.56
CA LYS A 269 33.01 91.96 -125.81
C LYS A 269 33.41 93.42 -125.98
N GLN A 270 34.25 93.94 -125.07
CA GLN A 270 34.77 95.32 -125.16
C GLN A 270 35.53 95.58 -126.48
N LYS A 271 36.30 94.60 -126.98
CA LYS A 271 37.00 94.73 -128.26
C LYS A 271 36.07 94.69 -129.48
N ILE A 272 35.00 93.89 -129.44
CA ILE A 272 33.98 93.88 -130.49
C ILE A 272 33.30 95.25 -130.61
N GLU A 273 32.97 95.87 -129.48
CA GLU A 273 32.36 97.20 -129.42
C GLU A 273 33.28 98.30 -129.96
N GLN A 274 34.59 98.26 -129.63
CA GLN A 274 35.60 99.14 -130.22
C GLN A 274 35.74 98.98 -131.75
N ILE A 275 35.61 97.75 -132.27
CA ILE A 275 35.61 97.49 -133.72
C ILE A 275 34.35 98.07 -134.38
N SER A 276 33.18 97.98 -133.73
CA SER A 276 31.93 98.56 -134.24
C SER A 276 32.05 100.08 -134.45
N ILE A 277 32.55 100.80 -133.45
CA ILE A 277 32.77 102.26 -133.53
C ILE A 277 33.75 102.62 -134.65
N ARG A 278 34.79 101.80 -134.88
CA ARG A 278 35.77 102.02 -135.96
C ARG A 278 35.17 101.76 -137.35
N ASN A 279 34.22 100.83 -137.47
CA ASN A 279 33.52 100.56 -138.72
C ASN A 279 32.57 101.71 -139.11
N GLU A 280 31.89 102.34 -138.15
CA GLU A 280 31.08 103.55 -138.42
C GLU A 280 31.93 104.72 -138.94
N GLN A 281 33.14 104.91 -138.39
CA GLN A 281 34.10 105.92 -138.86
C GLN A 281 34.55 105.68 -140.30
N LEU A 282 34.77 104.41 -140.70
CA LEU A 282 35.07 104.04 -142.09
C LEU A 282 33.87 104.31 -143.01
N PHE A 283 32.65 103.99 -142.57
CA PHE A 283 31.43 104.21 -143.35
C PHE A 283 31.21 105.70 -143.70
N ALA A 284 31.56 106.60 -142.78
CA ALA A 284 31.55 108.04 -143.02
C ALA A 284 32.56 108.49 -144.11
N GLN A 285 33.74 107.86 -144.20
CA GLN A 285 34.73 108.14 -145.25
C GLN A 285 34.28 107.62 -146.62
N THR A 286 33.68 106.43 -146.69
CA THR A 286 33.14 105.86 -147.92
C THR A 286 32.09 106.77 -148.57
N ARG A 287 31.27 107.45 -147.77
CA ARG A 287 30.25 108.41 -148.25
C ARG A 287 30.86 109.59 -149.03
N ILE A 288 32.07 110.04 -148.66
CA ILE A 288 32.77 111.16 -149.33
C ILE A 288 33.41 110.73 -150.66
N LEU A 289 33.81 109.45 -150.78
CA LEU A 289 34.26 108.88 -152.05
C LEU A 289 33.12 108.83 -153.09
N HIS A 290 31.91 108.47 -152.66
CA HIS A 290 30.78 108.24 -153.55
C HIS A 290 30.32 109.51 -154.32
N GLU A 291 30.48 110.71 -153.75
CA GLU A 291 30.23 111.98 -154.46
C GLU A 291 31.19 112.22 -155.64
N LYS A 292 32.43 111.70 -155.56
CA LYS A 292 33.37 111.73 -156.70
C LYS A 292 33.07 110.65 -157.72
N GLU A 293 32.57 109.51 -157.25
CA GLU A 293 32.21 108.34 -158.04
C GLU A 293 31.01 108.61 -158.99
N GLN A 294 30.03 109.41 -158.57
CA GLN A 294 28.90 109.80 -159.42
C GLN A 294 29.31 110.48 -160.74
N ASN A 295 30.45 111.17 -160.79
CA ASN A 295 30.95 111.77 -162.03
C ASN A 295 31.54 110.74 -163.02
N ALA A 296 31.92 109.53 -162.56
CA ALA A 296 32.40 108.45 -163.41
C ALA A 296 31.26 107.61 -164.01
N VAL A 297 30.13 107.50 -163.30
CA VAL A 297 28.99 106.64 -163.66
C VAL A 297 28.41 106.96 -165.06
N GLN A 298 28.45 108.22 -165.50
CA GLN A 298 27.94 108.62 -166.83
C GLN A 298 28.64 107.92 -168.00
N TYR A 299 29.89 107.47 -167.84
CA TYR A 299 30.60 106.71 -168.88
C TYR A 299 30.39 105.19 -168.76
N HIS A 300 29.97 104.67 -167.60
CA HIS A 300 29.87 103.23 -167.35
C HIS A 300 28.55 102.61 -167.84
N GLN A 301 27.47 103.42 -167.90
CA GLN A 301 26.11 102.97 -168.21
C GLN A 301 25.91 102.35 -169.61
N MET A 302 26.86 102.49 -170.55
CA MET A 302 26.78 101.89 -171.88
C MET A 302 27.35 100.46 -172.02
N LEU A 303 28.03 99.92 -170.99
CA LEU A 303 28.71 98.62 -171.09
C LEU A 303 27.94 97.46 -170.46
N GLU A 304 27.47 97.62 -169.22
CA GLU A 304 27.02 96.50 -168.37
C GLU A 304 25.65 95.91 -168.76
N GLN A 305 24.88 96.56 -169.64
CA GLN A 305 23.61 96.01 -170.18
C GLN A 305 23.80 94.67 -170.92
N ARG A 306 25.04 94.33 -171.28
CA ARG A 306 25.41 93.12 -172.03
C ARG A 306 25.71 91.90 -171.15
N GLU A 307 25.93 92.10 -169.85
CA GLU A 307 26.51 91.09 -168.95
C GLU A 307 25.44 90.30 -168.18
N LYS A 308 24.29 90.94 -167.90
CA LYS A 308 23.17 90.37 -167.11
C LYS A 308 22.42 89.21 -167.77
N LEU A 309 22.73 88.85 -169.02
CA LEU A 309 22.00 87.81 -169.77
C LEU A 309 22.64 86.41 -169.68
N LEU A 310 23.83 86.27 -169.08
CA LEU A 310 24.54 85.00 -168.96
C LEU A 310 24.36 84.30 -167.60
N VAL A 311 24.31 85.05 -166.49
CA VAL A 311 24.37 84.49 -165.13
C VAL A 311 23.09 83.73 -164.72
N ASP A 312 21.93 84.12 -165.23
CA ASP A 312 20.62 83.52 -164.91
C ASP A 312 20.49 82.02 -165.31
N LYS A 313 21.44 81.48 -166.08
CA LYS A 313 21.41 80.07 -166.52
C LYS A 313 22.10 79.10 -165.58
N ASP A 314 23.20 79.48 -164.95
CA ASP A 314 24.00 78.55 -164.12
C ASP A 314 23.32 78.24 -162.77
N GLN A 315 22.52 79.17 -162.25
CA GLN A 315 21.83 79.00 -160.96
C GLN A 315 20.77 77.88 -160.96
N GLN A 316 20.31 77.42 -162.13
CA GLN A 316 19.24 76.42 -162.23
C GLN A 316 19.71 74.96 -162.09
N LEU A 317 21.01 74.68 -162.27
CA LEU A 317 21.56 73.32 -162.15
C LEU A 317 21.90 72.96 -160.69
N ILE A 318 22.49 73.88 -159.94
CA ILE A 318 23.03 73.66 -158.59
C ILE A 318 21.94 73.23 -157.58
N ALA A 319 20.68 73.66 -157.79
CA ALA A 319 19.56 73.35 -156.90
C ALA A 319 19.14 71.86 -156.90
N LEU A 320 19.43 71.10 -157.98
CA LEU A 320 18.99 69.71 -158.10
C LEU A 320 19.92 68.71 -157.38
N GLU A 321 21.24 68.96 -157.39
CA GLU A 321 22.22 68.06 -156.77
C GLU A 321 22.10 68.02 -155.24
N GLN A 322 21.78 69.16 -154.62
CA GLN A 322 21.66 69.30 -153.17
C GLN A 322 20.52 68.43 -152.58
N ALA A 323 19.42 68.26 -153.32
CA ALA A 323 18.27 67.46 -152.89
C ALA A 323 18.57 65.94 -152.82
N VAL A 324 19.43 65.43 -153.71
CA VAL A 324 19.83 64.02 -153.76
C VAL A 324 20.76 63.67 -152.60
N SER A 325 21.71 64.55 -152.30
CA SER A 325 22.67 64.38 -151.18
C SER A 325 21.97 64.15 -149.83
N HIS A 326 20.91 64.94 -149.55
CA HIS A 326 20.19 64.85 -148.27
C HIS A 326 19.50 63.48 -148.05
N HIS A 327 18.95 62.88 -149.10
CA HIS A 327 18.28 61.58 -149.01
C HIS A 327 19.25 60.42 -148.74
N SER A 328 20.45 60.47 -149.32
CA SER A 328 21.49 59.47 -149.05
C SER A 328 21.95 59.51 -147.59
N GLN A 329 22.09 60.71 -147.01
CA GLN A 329 22.54 60.88 -145.64
C GLN A 329 21.51 60.39 -144.59
N GLN A 330 20.21 60.49 -144.88
CA GLN A 330 19.16 59.95 -144.00
C GLN A 330 19.13 58.41 -143.96
N LEU A 331 19.42 57.73 -145.08
CA LEU A 331 19.43 56.26 -145.13
C LEU A 331 20.54 55.67 -144.23
N ALA A 332 21.76 56.19 -144.33
CA ALA A 332 22.89 55.75 -143.51
C ALA A 332 22.66 55.90 -141.99
N GLN A 333 21.85 56.88 -141.57
CA GLN A 333 21.46 57.05 -140.17
C GLN A 333 20.47 55.96 -139.69
N ARG A 334 19.63 55.41 -140.58
CA ARG A 334 18.72 54.31 -140.20
C ARG A 334 19.46 52.98 -140.08
N ASP A 335 20.45 52.73 -140.93
CA ASP A 335 21.25 51.50 -140.86
C ASP A 335 22.08 51.42 -139.56
N THR A 336 22.59 52.55 -139.07
CA THR A 336 23.27 52.59 -137.76
C THR A 336 22.31 52.38 -136.59
N GLN A 337 21.07 52.89 -136.66
CA GLN A 337 20.03 52.62 -135.64
C GLN A 337 19.60 51.15 -135.62
N ILE A 338 19.39 50.53 -136.78
CA ILE A 338 19.03 49.11 -136.90
C ILE A 338 20.17 48.23 -136.33
N SER A 339 21.43 48.56 -136.67
CA SER A 339 22.59 47.84 -136.14
C SER A 339 22.69 47.93 -134.60
N ALA A 340 22.39 49.09 -134.01
CA ALA A 340 22.38 49.27 -132.56
C ALA A 340 21.25 48.45 -131.88
N GLN A 341 20.06 48.41 -132.48
CA GLN A 341 18.93 47.61 -131.99
C GLN A 341 19.21 46.10 -132.05
N PHE A 342 19.91 45.64 -133.09
CA PHE A 342 20.31 44.24 -133.21
C PHE A 342 21.28 43.80 -132.08
N MET A 343 22.25 44.65 -131.73
CA MET A 343 23.15 44.39 -130.59
C MET A 343 22.40 44.33 -129.26
N GLN A 344 21.45 45.25 -129.02
CA GLN A 344 20.62 45.24 -127.81
C GLN A 344 19.74 43.98 -127.67
N LEU A 345 19.25 43.43 -128.78
CA LEU A 345 18.56 42.13 -128.78
C LEU A 345 19.51 41.00 -128.42
N GLN A 346 20.72 40.96 -128.98
CA GLN A 346 21.71 39.92 -128.68
C GLN A 346 22.19 39.95 -127.20
N GLU A 347 22.21 41.12 -126.56
CA GLU A 347 22.46 41.22 -125.12
C GLU A 347 21.26 40.73 -124.29
N ARG A 348 20.03 41.06 -124.69
CA ARG A 348 18.81 40.53 -124.04
C ARG A 348 18.71 39.01 -124.14
N ASP A 349 19.07 38.40 -125.26
CA ASP A 349 19.09 36.95 -125.42
C ASP A 349 20.14 36.29 -124.50
N ARG A 350 21.29 36.95 -124.29
CA ARG A 350 22.27 36.52 -123.27
C ARG A 350 21.77 36.69 -121.83
N GLU A 351 20.97 37.70 -121.54
CA GLU A 351 20.33 37.82 -120.22
C GLU A 351 19.23 36.78 -120.00
N LEU A 352 18.42 36.49 -121.02
CA LEU A 352 17.40 35.44 -120.97
C LEU A 352 18.04 34.08 -120.71
N GLY A 353 19.07 33.70 -121.48
CA GLY A 353 19.79 32.44 -121.23
C GLY A 353 20.41 32.34 -119.83
N LYS A 354 20.88 33.44 -119.24
CA LYS A 354 21.30 33.46 -117.83
C LYS A 354 20.13 33.23 -116.87
N ARG A 355 18.99 33.88 -117.09
CA ARG A 355 17.78 33.71 -116.26
C ARG A 355 17.24 32.28 -116.38
N ASP A 356 17.25 31.68 -117.56
CA ASP A 356 16.85 30.29 -117.78
C ASP A 356 17.73 29.32 -116.99
N THR A 357 19.05 29.54 -116.93
CA THR A 357 19.94 28.72 -116.07
C THR A 357 19.67 28.91 -114.56
N GLN A 358 19.29 30.12 -114.12
CA GLN A 358 18.87 30.34 -112.73
C GLN A 358 17.52 29.71 -112.42
N ILE A 359 16.57 29.74 -113.36
CA ILE A 359 15.26 29.08 -113.23
C ILE A 359 15.44 27.57 -113.16
N ALA A 360 16.31 26.97 -113.98
CA ALA A 360 16.61 25.54 -113.93
C ALA A 360 17.18 25.10 -112.57
N GLU A 361 18.11 25.86 -112.00
CA GLU A 361 18.67 25.55 -110.67
C GLU A 361 17.63 25.76 -109.55
N LEU A 362 16.76 26.76 -109.65
CA LEU A 362 15.64 26.96 -108.70
C LEU A 362 14.59 25.85 -108.79
N VAL A 363 14.27 25.34 -109.99
CA VAL A 363 13.38 24.18 -110.17
C VAL A 363 13.99 22.93 -109.54
N ARG A 364 15.27 22.66 -109.79
CA ARG A 364 16.03 21.57 -109.17
C ARG A 364 16.06 21.66 -107.64
N GLN A 365 16.15 22.87 -107.07
CA GLN A 365 16.06 23.08 -105.62
C GLN A 365 14.63 22.84 -105.08
N LEU A 366 13.59 23.24 -105.83
CA LEU A 366 12.19 22.94 -105.50
C LEU A 366 11.88 21.45 -105.55
N GLU A 367 12.44 20.69 -106.50
CA GLU A 367 12.31 19.22 -106.56
C GLU A 367 12.97 18.54 -105.36
N LEU A 368 14.16 18.99 -104.95
CA LEU A 368 14.85 18.52 -103.74
C LEU A 368 14.05 18.82 -102.46
N MET A 369 13.45 20.02 -102.36
CA MET A 369 12.57 20.38 -101.25
C MET A 369 11.26 19.59 -101.27
N SER A 370 10.70 19.31 -102.45
CA SER A 370 9.51 18.46 -102.63
C SER A 370 9.75 17.03 -102.13
N GLN A 371 10.83 16.38 -102.57
CA GLN A 371 11.21 15.05 -102.08
C GLN A 371 11.43 15.03 -100.56
N ARG A 372 12.08 16.06 -100.01
CA ARG A 372 12.30 16.19 -98.56
C ARG A 372 10.97 16.34 -97.80
N THR A 373 10.04 17.10 -98.35
CA THR A 373 8.68 17.28 -97.80
C THR A 373 7.89 15.97 -97.86
N GLN A 374 8.02 15.20 -98.95
CA GLN A 374 7.37 13.90 -99.13
C GLN A 374 7.88 12.86 -98.10
N VAL A 375 9.19 12.80 -97.86
CA VAL A 375 9.76 11.96 -96.78
C VAL A 375 9.29 12.40 -95.39
N GLN A 376 9.13 13.71 -95.15
CA GLN A 376 8.53 14.21 -93.90
C GLN A 376 7.04 13.85 -93.79
N GLN A 377 6.30 13.81 -94.90
CA GLN A 377 4.90 13.37 -94.95
C GLN A 377 4.78 11.88 -94.56
N GLU A 378 5.67 11.03 -95.06
CA GLU A 378 5.76 9.60 -94.72
C GLU A 378 6.20 9.37 -93.27
N GLN A 379 7.11 10.20 -92.74
CA GLN A 379 7.45 10.17 -91.32
C GLN A 379 6.24 10.59 -90.45
N MET A 380 5.47 11.59 -90.86
CA MET A 380 4.26 12.02 -90.14
C MET A 380 3.17 10.94 -90.12
N THR A 381 2.98 10.16 -91.18
CA THR A 381 2.00 9.05 -91.15
C THR A 381 2.45 7.88 -90.27
N VAL A 382 3.75 7.59 -90.21
CA VAL A 382 4.30 6.61 -89.24
C VAL A 382 4.12 7.09 -87.79
N HIS A 383 4.38 8.37 -87.52
CA HIS A 383 4.16 8.95 -86.18
C HIS A 383 2.67 8.96 -85.81
N GLN A 384 1.76 9.25 -86.76
CA GLN A 384 0.32 9.14 -86.52
C GLN A 384 -0.09 7.71 -86.15
N GLN A 385 0.41 6.70 -86.85
CA GLN A 385 0.12 5.29 -86.51
C GLN A 385 0.66 4.90 -85.13
N GLN A 386 1.81 5.45 -84.70
CA GLN A 386 2.31 5.26 -83.33
C GLN A 386 1.45 5.98 -82.29
N VAL A 387 0.94 7.18 -82.59
CA VAL A 387 -0.03 7.89 -81.73
C VAL A 387 -1.32 7.07 -81.60
N ASP A 388 -1.88 6.56 -82.70
CA ASP A 388 -3.10 5.75 -82.69
C ASP A 388 -2.94 4.44 -81.87
N GLN A 389 -1.76 3.82 -81.93
CA GLN A 389 -1.38 2.65 -81.11
C GLN A 389 -1.24 2.99 -79.62
N LEU A 390 -0.59 4.11 -79.29
CA LEU A 390 -0.48 4.58 -77.90
C LEU A 390 -1.85 5.00 -77.34
N GLN A 391 -2.73 5.54 -78.19
CA GLN A 391 -4.08 5.98 -77.82
C GLN A 391 -5.02 4.80 -77.56
N THR A 392 -4.92 3.72 -78.34
CA THR A 392 -5.63 2.45 -78.06
C THR A 392 -5.07 1.73 -76.83
N TYR A 393 -3.75 1.75 -76.61
CA TYR A 393 -3.14 1.25 -75.36
C TYR A 393 -3.62 2.03 -74.13
N LEU A 394 -3.68 3.37 -74.21
CA LEU A 394 -4.23 4.23 -73.16
C LEU A 394 -5.71 3.96 -72.87
N GLN A 395 -6.52 3.67 -73.89
CA GLN A 395 -7.91 3.25 -73.69
C GLN A 395 -8.01 1.91 -72.94
N GLN A 396 -7.20 0.91 -73.28
CA GLN A 396 -7.16 -0.36 -72.55
C GLN A 396 -6.71 -0.17 -71.09
N GLN A 397 -5.71 0.68 -70.84
CA GLN A 397 -5.31 1.04 -69.48
C GLN A 397 -6.42 1.79 -68.72
N HIS A 398 -7.19 2.65 -69.39
CA HIS A 398 -8.32 3.34 -68.78
C HIS A 398 -9.47 2.38 -68.40
N GLU A 399 -9.78 1.39 -69.24
CA GLU A 399 -10.74 0.33 -68.91
C GLU A 399 -10.27 -0.52 -67.72
N GLN A 400 -9.00 -0.91 -67.68
CA GLN A 400 -8.42 -1.62 -66.53
C GLN A 400 -8.48 -0.77 -65.25
N PHE A 401 -8.17 0.53 -65.33
CA PHE A 401 -8.27 1.44 -64.19
C PHE A 401 -9.72 1.61 -63.70
N SER A 402 -10.70 1.66 -64.62
CA SER A 402 -12.13 1.70 -64.28
C SER A 402 -12.60 0.42 -63.56
N GLN A 403 -12.15 -0.76 -64.01
CA GLN A 403 -12.44 -2.05 -63.34
C GLN A 403 -11.79 -2.13 -61.94
N ILE A 404 -10.57 -1.60 -61.79
CA ILE A 404 -9.89 -1.47 -60.49
C ILE A 404 -10.66 -0.51 -59.59
N GLN A 405 -11.10 0.64 -60.09
CA GLN A 405 -11.89 1.63 -59.34
C GLN A 405 -13.23 1.04 -58.85
N GLN A 406 -13.93 0.27 -59.68
CA GLN A 406 -15.16 -0.44 -59.28
C GLN A 406 -14.87 -1.51 -58.20
N THR A 407 -13.76 -2.25 -58.30
CA THR A 407 -13.40 -3.23 -57.25
C THR A 407 -12.86 -2.60 -55.97
N VAL A 408 -12.35 -1.36 -56.01
CA VAL A 408 -12.07 -0.55 -54.81
C VAL A 408 -13.38 -0.11 -54.16
N GLN A 409 -14.33 0.48 -54.90
CA GLN A 409 -15.63 0.90 -54.35
C GLN A 409 -16.44 -0.28 -53.77
N ALA A 410 -16.37 -1.46 -54.39
CA ALA A 410 -16.94 -2.70 -53.84
C ALA A 410 -16.29 -3.16 -52.52
N LYS A 411 -15.00 -2.85 -52.32
CA LYS A 411 -14.28 -3.12 -51.05
C LYS A 411 -14.53 -2.05 -50.00
N GLU A 412 -14.65 -0.78 -50.38
CA GLU A 412 -14.98 0.33 -49.47
C GLU A 412 -16.40 0.18 -48.90
N THR A 413 -17.37 -0.23 -49.72
CA THR A 413 -18.74 -0.55 -49.27
C THR A 413 -18.77 -1.76 -48.33
N LEU A 414 -17.97 -2.81 -48.61
CA LEU A 414 -17.78 -3.93 -47.68
C LEU A 414 -17.06 -3.53 -46.38
N LEU A 415 -16.12 -2.58 -46.42
CA LEU A 415 -15.48 -2.04 -45.21
C LEU A 415 -16.50 -1.27 -44.36
N SER A 416 -17.30 -0.38 -44.96
CA SER A 416 -18.37 0.34 -44.27
C SER A 416 -19.40 -0.60 -43.60
N GLN A 417 -19.73 -1.73 -44.25
CA GLN A 417 -20.57 -2.80 -43.65
C GLN A 417 -19.88 -3.52 -42.47
N ARG A 418 -18.54 -3.65 -42.50
CA ARG A 418 -17.76 -4.19 -41.38
C ARG A 418 -17.60 -3.20 -40.24
N ASP A 419 -17.41 -1.92 -40.52
CA ASP A 419 -17.25 -0.88 -39.50
C ASP A 419 -18.56 -0.63 -38.75
N SER A 420 -19.71 -0.65 -39.45
CA SER A 420 -21.03 -0.58 -38.80
C SER A 420 -21.37 -1.83 -37.97
N THR A 421 -20.97 -3.03 -38.38
CA THR A 421 -21.11 -4.23 -37.53
C THR A 421 -20.11 -4.25 -36.36
N ILE A 422 -18.92 -3.67 -36.51
CA ILE A 422 -17.98 -3.43 -35.40
C ILE A 422 -18.57 -2.43 -34.39
N GLN A 423 -19.23 -1.35 -34.85
CA GLN A 423 -19.94 -0.43 -33.96
C GLN A 423 -21.04 -1.13 -33.16
N GLN A 424 -21.90 -1.93 -33.81
CA GLN A 424 -22.95 -2.71 -33.13
C GLN A 424 -22.38 -3.69 -32.09
N LEU A 425 -21.26 -4.35 -32.39
CA LEU A 425 -20.57 -5.24 -31.44
C LEU A 425 -19.95 -4.46 -30.25
N ASN A 426 -19.43 -3.26 -30.48
CA ASN A 426 -18.91 -2.39 -29.42
C ASN A 426 -20.04 -1.87 -28.50
N GLU A 427 -21.19 -1.47 -29.06
CA GLU A 427 -22.37 -1.09 -28.27
C GLU A 427 -22.87 -2.25 -27.39
N LEU A 428 -22.95 -3.47 -27.94
CA LEU A 428 -23.29 -4.68 -27.18
C LEU A 428 -22.24 -5.00 -26.09
N LEU A 429 -20.96 -4.73 -26.35
CA LEU A 429 -19.89 -4.86 -25.37
C LEU A 429 -20.05 -3.86 -24.21
N ASP A 430 -20.35 -2.59 -24.49
CA ASP A 430 -20.53 -1.56 -23.46
C ASP A 430 -21.84 -1.74 -22.69
N GLN A 431 -22.90 -2.25 -23.33
CA GLN A 431 -24.10 -2.72 -22.63
C GLN A 431 -23.76 -3.87 -21.67
N ARG A 432 -22.94 -4.86 -22.10
CA ARG A 432 -22.45 -5.93 -21.22
C ARG A 432 -21.58 -5.41 -20.08
N LYS A 433 -20.69 -4.44 -20.30
CA LYS A 433 -19.87 -3.82 -19.24
C LYS A 433 -20.75 -3.15 -18.18
N LYS A 434 -21.79 -2.41 -18.59
CA LYS A 434 -22.76 -1.80 -17.65
C LYS A 434 -23.48 -2.86 -16.82
N VAL A 435 -23.97 -3.94 -17.45
CA VAL A 435 -24.62 -5.05 -16.74
C VAL A 435 -23.66 -5.77 -15.79
N LEU A 436 -22.38 -5.92 -16.14
CA LEU A 436 -21.36 -6.49 -15.24
C LEU A 436 -21.08 -5.58 -14.04
N LEU A 437 -20.96 -4.26 -14.24
CA LEU A 437 -20.82 -3.29 -13.15
C LEU A 437 -22.05 -3.32 -12.21
N ASP A 438 -23.26 -3.43 -12.74
CA ASP A 438 -24.48 -3.62 -11.94
C ASP A 438 -24.46 -4.91 -11.11
N TYR A 439 -23.89 -6.00 -11.63
CA TYR A 439 -23.73 -7.25 -10.87
C TYR A 439 -22.60 -7.18 -9.84
N GLU A 440 -21.51 -6.49 -10.15
CA GLU A 440 -20.39 -6.26 -9.23
C GLU A 440 -20.81 -5.38 -8.04
N ALA A 441 -21.57 -4.31 -8.30
CA ALA A 441 -22.18 -3.49 -7.25
C ALA A 441 -23.15 -4.30 -6.35
N LYS A 442 -23.99 -5.16 -6.95
CA LYS A 442 -24.89 -6.06 -6.20
C LYS A 442 -24.12 -7.12 -5.39
N LEU A 443 -22.96 -7.57 -5.86
CA LEU A 443 -22.05 -8.46 -5.12
C LEU A 443 -21.38 -7.73 -3.95
N GLN A 444 -20.90 -6.50 -4.16
CA GLN A 444 -20.35 -5.67 -3.07
C GLN A 444 -21.41 -5.38 -2.00
N GLN A 445 -22.63 -5.01 -2.40
CA GLN A 445 -23.74 -4.80 -1.45
C GLN A 445 -24.04 -6.08 -0.66
N ARG A 446 -24.14 -7.25 -1.31
CA ARG A 446 -24.33 -8.53 -0.61
C ARG A 446 -23.16 -8.91 0.29
N SER A 447 -21.92 -8.53 -0.06
CA SER A 447 -20.75 -8.71 0.79
C SER A 447 -20.83 -7.85 2.05
N GLN A 448 -21.29 -6.60 1.92
CA GLN A 448 -21.50 -5.69 3.05
C GLN A 448 -22.66 -6.17 3.94
N GLU A 449 -23.78 -6.61 3.36
CA GLU A 449 -24.89 -7.22 4.11
C GLU A 449 -24.47 -8.51 4.83
N ALA A 450 -23.56 -9.30 4.25
CA ALA A 450 -22.99 -10.48 4.89
C ALA A 450 -22.06 -10.09 6.06
N GLN A 451 -21.16 -9.12 5.87
CA GLN A 451 -20.27 -8.61 6.91
C GLN A 451 -21.07 -8.04 8.10
N GLN A 452 -22.08 -7.20 7.85
CA GLN A 452 -22.98 -6.68 8.89
C GLN A 452 -23.71 -7.79 9.65
N LYS A 453 -24.11 -8.88 8.97
CA LYS A 453 -24.69 -10.05 9.64
C LYS A 453 -23.67 -10.85 10.45
N THR A 454 -22.41 -10.92 10.02
CA THR A 454 -21.32 -11.51 10.80
C THR A 454 -21.00 -10.68 12.04
N GLU A 455 -20.98 -9.35 11.94
CA GLU A 455 -20.82 -8.42 13.07
C GLU A 455 -21.99 -8.53 14.05
N GLN A 456 -23.24 -8.59 13.56
CA GLN A 456 -24.42 -8.84 14.40
C GLN A 456 -24.40 -10.22 15.08
N LEU A 457 -23.87 -11.25 14.41
CA LEU A 457 -23.65 -12.56 15.02
C LEU A 457 -22.58 -12.51 16.11
N GLN A 458 -21.44 -11.85 15.88
CA GLN A 458 -20.41 -11.65 16.90
C GLN A 458 -20.92 -10.83 18.10
N GLN A 459 -21.75 -9.80 17.87
CA GLN A 459 -22.40 -9.06 18.96
C GLN A 459 -23.38 -9.95 19.74
N LYS A 460 -24.15 -10.81 19.07
CA LYS A 460 -25.02 -11.78 19.76
C LYS A 460 -24.26 -12.90 20.46
N GLU A 461 -23.11 -13.31 19.94
CA GLU A 461 -22.20 -14.26 20.57
C GLU A 461 -21.55 -13.67 21.82
N GLN A 462 -21.13 -12.39 21.77
CA GLN A 462 -20.68 -11.64 22.95
C GLN A 462 -21.82 -11.47 23.98
N GLN A 463 -23.04 -11.18 23.55
CA GLN A 463 -24.22 -11.14 24.44
C GLN A 463 -24.48 -12.51 25.08
N LEU A 464 -24.47 -13.60 24.31
CA LEU A 464 -24.61 -14.97 24.82
C LEU A 464 -23.50 -15.33 25.81
N ASN A 465 -22.24 -14.97 25.53
CA ASN A 465 -21.12 -15.19 26.44
C ASN A 465 -21.24 -14.35 27.72
N SER A 466 -21.78 -13.14 27.65
CA SER A 466 -22.08 -12.34 28.84
C SER A 466 -23.25 -12.91 29.67
N LEU A 467 -24.28 -13.47 29.02
CA LEU A 467 -25.37 -14.18 29.70
C LEU A 467 -24.88 -15.50 30.31
N ALA A 468 -23.98 -16.22 29.63
CA ALA A 468 -23.38 -17.45 30.15
C ALA A 468 -22.47 -17.18 31.35
N ALA A 469 -21.73 -16.06 31.35
CA ALA A 469 -20.97 -15.61 32.52
C ALA A 469 -21.90 -15.22 33.69
N GLN A 470 -23.02 -14.54 33.42
CA GLN A 470 -24.03 -14.24 34.44
C GLN A 470 -24.69 -15.50 35.01
N LEU A 471 -25.01 -16.48 34.15
CA LEU A 471 -25.54 -17.78 34.59
C LEU A 471 -24.51 -18.59 35.40
N MET A 472 -23.22 -18.57 35.03
CA MET A 472 -22.16 -19.16 35.86
C MET A 472 -22.01 -18.44 37.21
N GLU A 473 -22.23 -17.12 37.26
CA GLU A 473 -22.20 -16.36 38.51
C GLU A 473 -23.45 -16.63 39.38
N GLU A 474 -24.63 -16.81 38.78
CA GLU A 474 -25.83 -17.27 39.48
C GLU A 474 -25.71 -18.72 39.95
N GLU A 475 -25.18 -19.65 39.14
CA GLU A 475 -24.87 -21.02 39.56
C GLU A 475 -23.87 -21.05 40.70
N ALA A 476 -22.79 -20.26 40.63
CA ALA A 476 -21.82 -20.13 41.73
C ALA A 476 -22.46 -19.55 43.00
N GLN A 477 -23.38 -18.59 42.89
CA GLN A 477 -24.13 -18.07 44.02
C GLN A 477 -25.12 -19.09 44.60
N LEU A 478 -25.83 -19.86 43.75
CA LEU A 478 -26.70 -20.96 44.17
C LEU A 478 -25.91 -22.09 44.84
N GLN A 479 -24.74 -22.45 44.32
CA GLN A 479 -23.85 -23.46 44.90
C GLN A 479 -23.23 -22.97 46.23
N LYS A 480 -23.02 -21.66 46.37
CA LYS A 480 -22.66 -21.00 47.64
C LYS A 480 -23.82 -20.95 48.64
N GLN A 481 -25.06 -20.82 48.18
CA GLN A 481 -26.26 -20.97 49.03
C GLN A 481 -26.50 -22.42 49.43
N ALA A 482 -26.29 -23.38 48.53
CA ALA A 482 -26.41 -24.82 48.81
C ALA A 482 -25.37 -25.27 49.86
N THR A 483 -24.11 -24.81 49.74
CA THR A 483 -23.08 -25.08 50.76
C THR A 483 -23.36 -24.35 52.09
N GLN A 484 -24.03 -23.19 52.08
CA GLN A 484 -24.55 -22.52 53.30
C GLN A 484 -25.78 -23.20 53.90
N GLN A 485 -26.62 -23.86 53.10
CA GLN A 485 -27.70 -24.72 53.59
C GLN A 485 -27.13 -26.01 54.18
N HIS A 486 -26.18 -26.65 53.49
CA HIS A 486 -25.55 -27.86 53.99
C HIS A 486 -24.76 -27.64 55.29
N THR A 487 -24.05 -26.51 55.43
CA THR A 487 -23.43 -26.14 56.73
C THR A 487 -24.44 -25.73 57.81
N ARG A 488 -25.69 -25.40 57.45
CA ARG A 488 -26.80 -25.28 58.41
C ARG A 488 -27.42 -26.63 58.75
N GLU A 489 -27.49 -27.57 57.81
CA GLU A 489 -27.90 -28.95 58.08
C GLU A 489 -26.93 -29.62 59.03
N THR A 490 -25.61 -29.57 58.79
CA THR A 490 -24.63 -30.14 59.72
C THR A 490 -24.63 -29.43 61.08
N GLN A 491 -24.88 -28.12 61.14
CA GLN A 491 -25.09 -27.40 62.41
C GLN A 491 -26.42 -27.74 63.11
N LEU A 492 -27.40 -28.30 62.38
CA LEU A 492 -28.64 -28.83 62.95
C LEU A 492 -28.45 -30.28 63.41
N GLU A 493 -27.73 -31.11 62.66
CA GLU A 493 -27.31 -32.45 63.09
C GLU A 493 -26.40 -32.40 64.34
N GLU A 494 -25.42 -31.49 64.38
CA GLU A 494 -24.61 -31.21 65.58
C GLU A 494 -25.48 -30.77 66.77
N ARG A 495 -26.56 -30.02 66.51
CA ARG A 495 -27.54 -29.62 67.54
C ARG A 495 -28.45 -30.77 67.96
N GLU A 496 -28.85 -31.66 67.06
CA GLU A 496 -29.61 -32.86 67.41
C GLU A 496 -28.75 -33.84 68.22
N VAL A 497 -27.49 -34.03 67.84
CA VAL A 497 -26.52 -34.82 68.63
C VAL A 497 -26.27 -34.16 70.00
N HIS A 498 -26.16 -32.83 70.07
CA HIS A 498 -26.03 -32.12 71.35
C HIS A 498 -27.31 -32.19 72.20
N LEU A 499 -28.50 -32.14 71.59
CA LEU A 499 -29.78 -32.34 72.27
C LEU A 499 -29.95 -33.79 72.75
N GLN A 500 -29.56 -34.78 71.96
CA GLN A 500 -29.50 -36.19 72.40
C GLN A 500 -28.51 -36.37 73.55
N HIS A 501 -27.37 -35.68 73.54
CA HIS A 501 -26.43 -35.70 74.66
C HIS A 501 -27.02 -35.02 75.91
N LEU A 502 -27.70 -33.88 75.77
CA LEU A 502 -28.42 -33.22 76.86
C LEU A 502 -29.61 -34.05 77.37
N GLU A 503 -30.28 -34.83 76.51
CA GLU A 503 -31.34 -35.75 76.92
C GLU A 503 -30.79 -37.02 77.58
N GLN A 504 -29.62 -37.53 77.15
CA GLN A 504 -28.88 -38.56 77.88
C GLN A 504 -28.44 -38.03 79.26
N GLN A 505 -27.91 -36.80 79.35
CA GLN A 505 -27.60 -36.17 80.63
C GLN A 505 -28.86 -35.97 81.49
N ARG A 506 -29.99 -35.54 80.91
CA ARG A 506 -31.28 -35.44 81.63
C ARG A 506 -31.74 -36.80 82.14
N ASN A 507 -31.60 -37.86 81.35
CA ASN A 507 -32.01 -39.20 81.73
C ASN A 507 -31.05 -39.81 82.78
N GLN A 508 -29.75 -39.52 82.71
CA GLN A 508 -28.80 -39.81 83.80
C GLN A 508 -29.13 -39.04 85.07
N LEU A 509 -29.48 -37.76 84.97
CA LEU A 509 -29.93 -36.94 86.10
C LEU A 509 -31.26 -37.46 86.69
N VAL A 510 -32.17 -37.98 85.86
CA VAL A 510 -33.42 -38.62 86.30
C VAL A 510 -33.16 -39.98 86.96
N VAL A 511 -32.17 -40.76 86.49
CA VAL A 511 -31.72 -41.97 87.20
C VAL A 511 -31.11 -41.60 88.55
N GLN A 512 -30.20 -40.62 88.60
CA GLN A 512 -29.61 -40.13 89.84
C GLN A 512 -30.66 -39.52 90.79
N LEU A 513 -31.66 -38.82 90.28
CA LEU A 513 -32.78 -38.31 91.08
C LEU A 513 -33.69 -39.44 91.56
N ASN A 514 -33.88 -40.52 90.81
CA ASN A 514 -34.61 -41.70 91.27
C ASN A 514 -33.82 -42.49 92.31
N GLU A 515 -32.50 -42.66 92.15
CA GLU A 515 -31.61 -43.24 93.17
C GLU A 515 -31.59 -42.39 94.43
N GLN A 516 -31.52 -41.05 94.29
CA GLN A 516 -31.65 -40.13 95.41
C GLN A 516 -33.04 -40.22 96.05
N LEU A 517 -34.13 -40.33 95.29
CA LEU A 517 -35.50 -40.41 95.82
C LEU A 517 -35.76 -41.76 96.52
N VAL A 518 -35.19 -42.86 96.04
CA VAL A 518 -35.15 -44.15 96.76
C VAL A 518 -34.30 -44.03 98.03
N SER A 519 -33.15 -43.36 97.98
CA SER A 519 -32.35 -43.07 99.19
C SER A 519 -33.09 -42.16 100.18
N PHE A 520 -33.93 -41.24 99.68
CA PHE A 520 -34.75 -40.33 100.48
C PHE A 520 -35.93 -41.06 101.11
N GLN A 521 -36.51 -42.06 100.43
CA GLN A 521 -37.54 -42.95 101.00
C GLN A 521 -36.95 -43.89 102.08
N ALA A 522 -35.71 -44.37 101.89
CA ALA A 522 -34.95 -45.08 102.92
C ALA A 522 -34.65 -44.17 104.12
N LEU A 523 -34.17 -42.94 103.88
CA LEU A 523 -33.94 -41.94 104.93
C LEU A 523 -35.23 -41.50 105.63
N THR A 524 -36.37 -41.41 104.93
CA THR A 524 -37.65 -41.02 105.55
C THR A 524 -38.20 -42.13 106.45
N SER A 525 -38.05 -43.40 106.07
CA SER A 525 -38.41 -44.53 106.93
C SER A 525 -37.43 -44.72 108.11
N GLN A 526 -36.16 -44.36 107.92
CA GLN A 526 -35.18 -44.25 109.00
C GLN A 526 -35.45 -43.05 109.92
N GLU A 527 -35.94 -41.91 109.42
CA GLU A 527 -36.29 -40.75 110.24
C GLU A 527 -37.60 -40.97 111.00
N GLN A 528 -38.57 -41.68 110.43
CA GLN A 528 -39.80 -42.07 111.15
C GLN A 528 -39.49 -42.96 112.36
N THR A 529 -38.58 -43.93 112.21
CA THR A 529 -38.10 -44.75 113.34
C THR A 529 -37.26 -43.93 114.32
N HIS A 530 -36.36 -43.07 113.83
CA HIS A 530 -35.52 -42.26 114.73
C HIS A 530 -36.27 -41.13 115.46
N ARG A 531 -37.37 -40.59 114.90
CA ARG A 531 -38.27 -39.67 115.62
C ARG A 531 -39.01 -40.37 116.76
N GLN A 532 -39.24 -41.68 116.66
CA GLN A 532 -39.83 -42.47 117.73
C GLN A 532 -38.83 -42.60 118.92
N ASP A 533 -37.55 -42.84 118.64
CA ASP A 533 -36.46 -42.79 119.66
C ASP A 533 -36.23 -41.38 120.25
N LEU A 534 -36.39 -40.32 119.44
CA LEU A 534 -36.05 -38.95 119.85
C LEU A 534 -37.14 -38.28 120.71
N VAL A 535 -38.38 -38.75 120.66
CA VAL A 535 -39.40 -38.36 121.65
C VAL A 535 -38.99 -38.87 123.03
N GLU A 536 -38.55 -40.14 123.15
CA GLU A 536 -38.09 -40.73 124.42
C GLU A 536 -36.80 -40.07 124.98
N ARG A 537 -36.03 -39.35 124.15
CA ARG A 537 -34.83 -38.61 124.57
C ARG A 537 -35.03 -37.12 124.84
N SER A 538 -36.00 -36.48 124.19
CA SER A 538 -36.17 -35.01 124.30
C SER A 538 -36.78 -34.56 125.62
N GLU A 539 -37.56 -35.41 126.30
CA GLU A 539 -37.97 -35.19 127.70
C GLU A 539 -36.77 -35.09 128.67
N HIS A 540 -35.62 -35.65 128.32
CA HIS A 540 -34.45 -35.68 129.20
C HIS A 540 -33.59 -34.40 129.17
N TYR A 541 -33.71 -33.55 128.14
CA TYR A 541 -32.74 -32.46 127.88
C TYR A 541 -33.27 -31.04 128.14
N ILE A 542 -34.58 -30.82 128.08
CA ILE A 542 -35.19 -29.46 128.16
C ILE A 542 -34.84 -28.72 129.47
N ASN A 543 -34.57 -29.45 130.56
CA ASN A 543 -34.27 -28.86 131.87
C ASN A 543 -32.84 -28.29 132.03
N GLN A 544 -31.94 -28.39 131.05
CA GLN A 544 -30.53 -27.95 131.21
C GLN A 544 -30.16 -26.63 130.52
N THR A 545 -30.86 -26.18 129.46
CA THR A 545 -30.35 -25.13 128.57
C THR A 545 -31.12 -23.79 128.63
N PHE A 546 -31.76 -23.49 129.75
CA PHE A 546 -32.53 -22.25 129.94
C PHE A 546 -31.66 -20.99 130.20
N GLU A 547 -30.39 -21.17 130.54
CA GLU A 547 -29.54 -20.13 131.16
C GLU A 547 -28.94 -19.07 130.20
N HIS A 548 -28.65 -19.39 128.94
CA HIS A 548 -27.48 -18.76 128.31
C HIS A 548 -27.70 -17.51 127.42
N VAL A 549 -28.92 -17.24 126.92
CA VAL A 549 -29.14 -16.38 125.72
C VAL A 549 -29.55 -14.92 126.04
N ARG A 550 -29.67 -14.54 127.32
CA ARG A 550 -30.63 -13.49 127.73
C ARG A 550 -30.44 -12.06 127.19
N THR A 551 -29.25 -11.43 127.20
CA THR A 551 -29.23 -9.94 127.32
C THR A 551 -28.19 -9.06 126.60
N GLU A 552 -26.97 -9.51 126.27
CA GLU A 552 -25.87 -8.53 126.13
C GLU A 552 -25.75 -7.80 124.78
N ALA A 553 -26.42 -6.64 124.73
CA ALA A 553 -25.96 -5.39 124.09
C ALA A 553 -26.04 -5.27 122.55
N GLN A 554 -27.26 -5.33 121.99
CA GLN A 554 -27.60 -4.82 120.66
C GLN A 554 -27.57 -3.27 120.55
N GLN A 555 -26.59 -2.59 121.15
CA GLN A 555 -26.77 -1.21 121.62
C GLN A 555 -26.14 -0.08 120.76
N LEU A 556 -25.16 -0.35 119.89
CA LEU A 556 -24.28 0.71 119.34
C LEU A 556 -24.59 1.20 117.90
N ILE A 557 -25.62 0.69 117.22
CA ILE A 557 -25.92 1.08 115.81
C ILE A 557 -26.64 2.45 115.70
N GLY A 558 -26.72 3.20 116.81
CA GLY A 558 -27.47 4.45 116.95
C GLY A 558 -26.86 5.72 116.32
N ASP A 559 -25.57 5.73 115.93
CA ASP A 559 -24.85 6.95 115.50
C ASP A 559 -25.10 7.40 114.04
N GLN A 560 -26.22 6.94 113.48
CA GLN A 560 -27.09 7.58 112.49
C GLN A 560 -26.64 8.86 111.75
N GLN A 561 -26.74 8.80 110.41
CA GLN A 561 -27.55 9.68 109.54
C GLN A 561 -27.34 11.22 109.52
N ARG A 562 -26.51 11.83 110.37
CA ARG A 562 -26.46 13.30 110.53
C ARG A 562 -25.77 14.06 109.39
N GLN A 563 -24.82 13.46 108.67
CA GLN A 563 -23.92 14.20 107.77
C GLN A 563 -24.53 14.62 106.42
N LEU A 564 -25.47 13.86 105.85
CA LEU A 564 -25.97 14.06 104.47
C LEU A 564 -26.72 15.40 104.25
N LYS A 565 -27.05 16.15 105.30
CA LYS A 565 -27.88 17.37 105.21
C LYS A 565 -27.09 18.67 104.99
N LEU A 566 -25.75 18.64 105.03
CA LEU A 566 -24.93 19.87 105.09
C LEU A 566 -24.43 20.35 103.71
N ILE A 567 -23.90 19.45 102.89
CA ILE A 567 -23.11 19.81 101.68
C ILE A 567 -23.97 20.41 100.56
N ALA A 568 -25.27 20.11 100.51
CA ALA A 568 -26.20 20.65 99.52
C ALA A 568 -26.21 22.21 99.46
N LYS A 569 -25.89 22.89 100.58
CA LYS A 569 -25.80 24.36 100.63
C LYS A 569 -24.52 24.96 100.03
N MET A 570 -23.45 24.18 99.81
CA MET A 570 -22.17 24.75 99.35
C MET A 570 -22.14 25.02 97.83
N ILE A 571 -22.89 24.25 97.04
CA ILE A 571 -22.89 24.37 95.56
C ILE A 571 -23.60 25.66 95.12
N GLU A 572 -24.64 26.06 95.85
CA GLU A 572 -25.45 27.27 95.62
C GLU A 572 -24.60 28.57 95.69
N ALA A 573 -23.60 28.60 96.58
CA ALA A 573 -22.75 29.78 96.79
C ALA A 573 -21.68 29.99 95.70
N LEU A 574 -21.15 28.93 95.07
CA LEU A 574 -20.04 29.03 94.12
C LEU A 574 -20.48 29.50 92.73
N MET A 575 -21.64 29.06 92.25
CA MET A 575 -22.12 29.41 90.90
C MET A 575 -22.59 30.87 90.79
N GLN A 576 -23.10 31.46 91.88
CA GLN A 576 -23.50 32.89 91.90
C GLN A 576 -22.30 33.83 91.71
N GLN A 577 -21.09 33.44 92.11
CA GLN A 577 -19.90 34.31 92.06
C GLN A 577 -19.38 34.51 90.62
N GLN A 578 -19.33 33.45 89.81
CA GLN A 578 -18.84 33.53 88.43
C GLN A 578 -19.72 34.40 87.51
N TYR A 579 -21.04 34.39 87.72
CA TYR A 579 -21.99 35.15 86.91
C TYR A 579 -21.98 36.67 87.22
N SER A 580 -21.38 37.08 88.34
CA SER A 580 -21.34 38.48 88.77
C SER A 580 -20.14 39.25 88.22
N ASN A 581 -18.91 38.70 88.32
CA ASN A 581 -17.68 39.46 88.03
C ASN A 581 -17.43 39.79 86.55
N TYR A 582 -17.95 39.03 85.58
CA TYR A 582 -17.75 39.38 84.16
C TYR A 582 -18.70 40.45 83.62
N GLN A 583 -19.65 40.94 84.43
CA GLN A 583 -20.28 42.25 84.18
C GLN A 583 -19.30 43.41 84.45
N GLU A 584 -18.31 43.25 85.36
CA GLU A 584 -17.34 44.31 85.68
C GLU A 584 -16.42 44.65 84.49
N LYS A 585 -15.97 43.65 83.73
CA LYS A 585 -15.11 43.90 82.54
C LYS A 585 -15.86 44.54 81.38
N LEU A 586 -17.19 44.42 81.34
CA LEU A 586 -18.02 45.10 80.35
C LEU A 586 -18.12 46.60 80.69
N ALA A 587 -18.06 46.98 81.97
CA ALA A 587 -17.91 48.37 82.40
C ALA A 587 -16.48 48.92 82.14
N ALA A 588 -15.44 48.17 82.53
CA ALA A 588 -14.06 48.66 82.48
C ALA A 588 -13.55 49.06 81.06
N LEU A 589 -14.01 48.38 80.00
CA LEU A 589 -13.63 48.75 78.63
C LEU A 589 -14.46 49.92 78.07
N THR A 590 -15.63 50.22 78.65
CA THR A 590 -16.48 51.35 78.24
C THR A 590 -15.84 52.71 78.57
N GLU A 591 -14.99 52.80 79.60
CA GLU A 591 -14.26 54.04 79.91
C GLU A 591 -12.97 54.21 79.08
N LEU A 592 -12.21 53.14 78.82
CA LEU A 592 -10.91 53.25 78.13
C LEU A 592 -11.01 53.52 76.61
N TYR A 593 -12.13 53.15 75.97
CA TYR A 593 -12.45 53.57 74.59
C TYR A 593 -12.56 55.11 74.45
N HIS A 594 -12.66 55.84 75.57
CA HIS A 594 -12.68 57.31 75.61
C HIS A 594 -11.32 57.96 75.97
N GLN A 595 -10.32 57.19 76.42
CA GLN A 595 -9.04 57.75 76.91
C GLN A 595 -7.86 57.57 75.93
N ASP A 596 -7.68 56.41 75.31
CA ASP A 596 -6.54 56.20 74.39
C ASP A 596 -6.64 57.08 73.12
N LEU A 597 -7.87 57.51 72.79
CA LEU A 597 -8.17 58.54 71.79
C LEU A 597 -7.46 59.88 72.07
N GLN A 598 -7.00 60.13 73.31
CA GLN A 598 -6.20 61.31 73.69
C GLN A 598 -4.70 61.13 73.42
N GLN A 599 -4.13 59.93 73.45
CA GLN A 599 -2.67 59.74 73.26
C GLN A 599 -2.18 59.98 71.83
N ARG A 600 -3.11 60.21 70.90
CA ARG A 600 -2.91 60.97 69.64
C ARG A 600 -2.05 62.24 69.80
N GLN A 601 -1.99 62.83 70.98
CA GLN A 601 -1.30 64.10 71.27
C GLN A 601 0.15 63.96 71.79
N GLN A 602 0.69 62.76 72.05
CA GLN A 602 2.03 62.62 72.66
C GLN A 602 3.12 62.08 71.71
N THR A 603 2.93 60.93 71.03
CA THR A 603 3.99 60.35 70.18
C THR A 603 4.20 61.09 68.85
N GLN A 604 3.55 62.25 68.69
CA GLN A 604 3.81 63.24 67.63
C GLN A 604 4.95 64.21 67.98
N ALA A 605 5.61 64.03 69.14
CA ALA A 605 6.69 64.86 69.65
C ALA A 605 8.12 64.29 69.39
N GLN A 606 8.26 63.17 68.67
CA GLN A 606 9.57 62.54 68.42
C GLN A 606 10.10 62.73 67.00
N GLN A 607 9.41 63.52 66.17
CA GLN A 607 9.89 64.11 64.92
C GLN A 607 11.37 64.55 64.99
N GLN A 608 11.70 65.39 65.97
CA GLN A 608 12.66 66.49 65.82
C GLN A 608 14.13 66.15 66.11
N GLN A 609 14.58 64.90 65.92
CA GLN A 609 15.96 64.53 66.27
C GLN A 609 16.97 64.40 65.10
N ILE A 610 16.98 63.35 64.28
CA ILE A 610 18.18 63.01 63.48
C ILE A 610 18.04 63.21 61.94
N MET A 611 17.47 64.37 61.55
CA MET A 611 17.95 65.16 60.39
C MET A 611 19.27 65.87 60.77
N GLY A 612 20.23 65.11 61.30
CA GLY A 612 21.44 65.70 61.82
C GLY A 612 22.67 65.46 60.96
N GLN A 613 22.71 64.31 60.28
CA GLN A 613 23.97 63.70 59.80
C GLN A 613 23.86 62.87 58.49
N ILE A 614 22.96 63.25 57.55
CA ILE A 614 23.32 63.09 56.12
C ILE A 614 24.47 64.06 55.76
N GLU A 615 24.60 65.16 56.52
CA GLU A 615 25.62 66.23 56.48
C GLU A 615 27.10 65.79 56.60
N GLN A 616 27.42 64.48 56.50
CA GLN A 616 28.79 63.90 56.49
C GLN A 616 29.12 62.90 55.34
N HIS A 617 28.53 63.15 54.18
CA HIS A 617 29.28 63.41 52.94
C HIS A 617 29.63 62.36 51.88
N ILE A 618 28.85 62.46 50.80
CA ILE A 618 29.17 62.32 49.36
C ILE A 618 30.54 62.93 48.91
N ASP A 619 31.24 63.67 49.78
CA ASP A 619 32.39 64.55 49.44
C ASP A 619 33.65 64.28 50.24
N LEU A 620 33.75 63.07 50.81
CA LEU A 620 35.00 62.31 50.65
C LEU A 620 35.12 61.65 49.26
N LEU A 621 34.75 62.47 48.30
CA LEU A 621 35.60 62.87 47.19
C LEU A 621 35.40 62.00 45.95
N LYS A 622 34.13 62.02 45.49
CA LYS A 622 33.49 61.58 44.23
C LYS A 622 34.35 61.44 42.97
N GLN A 623 35.51 62.10 42.92
CA GLN A 623 36.42 62.15 41.78
C GLN A 623 37.86 62.51 42.23
N THR A 624 38.81 61.56 42.20
CA THR A 624 40.27 61.83 42.28
C THR A 624 41.01 61.10 41.16
N ASN A 625 41.99 61.76 40.53
CA ASN A 625 42.49 61.33 39.22
C ASN A 625 43.29 60.01 39.25
N ILE A 626 43.37 59.31 38.12
CA ILE A 626 43.78 57.89 37.93
C ILE A 626 42.69 56.85 38.28
N GLU A 627 41.68 57.18 39.10
CA GLU A 627 40.29 56.69 38.88
C GLU A 627 39.27 57.81 38.54
N GLY A 628 39.76 59.05 38.38
CA GLY A 628 39.11 60.20 37.73
C GLY A 628 38.09 60.97 38.58
N GLY A 629 37.96 62.31 38.53
CA GLY A 629 38.91 63.40 38.22
C GLY A 629 38.21 64.66 37.61
N GLN A 630 37.84 65.73 38.35
CA GLN A 630 38.03 66.04 39.77
C GLN A 630 36.91 66.96 40.41
N ASP A 631 35.68 66.46 40.64
CA ASP A 631 34.59 67.04 41.50
C ASP A 631 34.10 66.12 42.67
N LYS A 632 34.98 65.45 43.43
CA LYS A 632 35.41 65.93 44.75
C LYS A 632 34.22 66.06 45.76
N LEU A 633 34.05 67.07 46.63
CA LEU A 633 33.73 68.49 46.35
C LEU A 633 32.97 68.63 45.01
N ALA A 634 31.68 68.90 44.96
CA ALA A 634 31.13 70.09 45.61
C ALA A 634 29.66 69.93 46.04
N ILE A 635 29.22 68.69 46.27
CA ILE A 635 27.80 68.35 46.44
C ILE A 635 27.66 67.49 47.70
N LEU A 636 28.22 67.85 48.87
CA LEU A 636 28.51 69.15 49.54
C LEU A 636 27.34 70.13 49.44
N LEU A 637 26.21 69.47 49.26
CA LEU A 637 24.81 69.81 49.08
C LEU A 637 23.98 68.59 49.56
N ASP A 638 24.63 67.43 49.75
CA ASP A 638 24.37 66.50 50.85
C ASP A 638 24.55 67.18 52.24
N GLN A 639 25.29 68.31 52.36
CA GLN A 639 25.24 69.18 53.56
C GLN A 639 23.96 70.04 53.68
N LEU A 640 22.97 69.85 52.80
CA LEU A 640 21.85 70.81 52.66
C LEU A 640 20.48 70.19 52.36
N GLN A 641 20.34 68.86 52.40
CA GLN A 641 18.99 68.26 52.50
C GLN A 641 18.85 67.16 53.55
N ASP A 642 19.77 67.14 54.51
CA ASP A 642 19.61 66.53 55.84
C ASP A 642 18.28 66.90 56.46
N LEU A 643 17.95 68.20 56.39
CA LEU A 643 16.79 68.86 56.96
C LEU A 643 15.44 68.48 56.29
N ASN A 644 15.21 67.20 55.99
CA ASN A 644 13.91 66.66 55.52
C ASN A 644 13.34 65.44 56.30
N GLU A 645 14.13 64.56 56.93
CA GLU A 645 13.64 63.33 57.61
C GLU A 645 12.88 63.49 58.96
N GLN A 646 12.97 64.63 59.68
CA GLN A 646 12.29 64.90 60.96
C GLN A 646 10.82 65.27 60.77
N LEU A 647 10.37 65.59 59.54
CA LEU A 647 8.96 65.86 59.27
C LEU A 647 8.08 64.59 59.35
N GLY A 648 8.67 63.42 59.57
CA GLY A 648 7.96 62.18 59.83
C GLY A 648 7.26 62.12 61.20
N GLN A 649 5.98 62.54 61.26
CA GLN A 649 4.98 62.00 62.21
C GLN A 649 3.53 62.43 61.88
N GLY A 650 2.78 61.58 61.15
CA GLY A 650 1.32 61.45 61.28
C GLY A 650 0.41 61.70 60.05
N SER A 651 -0.43 60.69 59.76
CA SER A 651 -1.78 60.75 59.14
C SER A 651 -1.98 60.79 57.60
N HIS A 652 -2.80 59.83 57.13
CA HIS A 652 -3.58 59.69 55.86
C HIS A 652 -3.17 60.37 54.54
N GLU A 653 -2.72 59.53 53.60
CA GLU A 653 -3.23 59.28 52.21
C GLU A 653 -3.59 60.41 51.21
N LEU A 654 -3.87 61.64 51.62
CA LEU A 654 -4.44 62.69 50.75
C LEU A 654 -3.39 63.70 50.26
N GLN A 655 -2.09 63.46 50.48
CA GLN A 655 -1.05 64.48 50.31
C GLN A 655 0.19 64.10 49.47
N GLN A 656 0.53 62.82 49.25
CA GLN A 656 1.69 62.47 48.40
C GLN A 656 1.39 62.35 46.90
N GLN A 657 0.15 62.07 46.45
CA GLN A 657 -0.15 62.06 44.99
C GLN A 657 0.14 63.41 44.33
N ARG A 658 0.08 64.53 45.08
CA ARG A 658 0.40 65.88 44.57
C ARG A 658 1.89 66.21 44.51
N HIS A 659 2.79 65.40 45.10
CA HIS A 659 4.16 65.85 45.41
C HIS A 659 5.25 65.49 44.39
N THR A 660 4.97 64.66 43.40
CA THR A 660 5.87 64.47 42.23
C THR A 660 5.19 64.56 40.87
N GLU A 661 3.86 64.61 40.79
CA GLU A 661 3.18 65.14 39.60
C GLU A 661 3.44 66.64 39.41
N LEU A 662 3.81 67.40 40.46
CA LEU A 662 4.37 68.75 40.29
C LEU A 662 5.82 68.77 39.74
N VAL A 663 6.42 67.60 39.52
CA VAL A 663 7.68 67.39 38.77
C VAL A 663 7.41 66.77 37.38
N HIS A 664 6.13 66.60 36.98
CA HIS A 664 5.75 66.70 35.56
C HIS A 664 6.17 68.08 34.99
N TYR A 665 5.80 68.31 33.72
CA TYR A 665 5.25 69.60 33.28
C TYR A 665 6.23 70.77 33.12
N LEU A 666 6.92 71.20 34.18
CA LEU A 666 8.10 72.07 34.08
C LEU A 666 9.22 71.46 33.23
N ARG A 667 9.18 70.13 32.98
CA ARG A 667 10.09 69.44 32.05
C ARG A 667 9.41 68.92 30.78
N ASP A 668 8.29 68.19 30.87
CA ASP A 668 7.70 67.53 29.68
C ASP A 668 6.87 68.44 28.77
N LEU A 669 6.39 69.61 29.25
CA LEU A 669 5.74 70.58 28.35
C LEU A 669 6.75 71.19 27.36
N ALA A 670 8.06 71.08 27.62
CA ALA A 670 9.12 71.39 26.65
C ALA A 670 9.16 70.43 25.44
N ARG A 671 8.26 69.42 25.36
CA ARG A 671 8.17 68.47 24.24
C ARG A 671 6.78 68.31 23.63
N GLN A 672 5.70 68.34 24.42
CA GLN A 672 4.33 68.33 23.87
C GLN A 672 4.07 69.70 23.17
N LEU A 673 3.67 70.81 22.48
CA LEU A 673 2.48 71.32 21.72
C LEU A 673 2.22 70.70 20.32
N VAL A 674 2.95 69.66 19.92
CA VAL A 674 3.51 69.57 18.56
C VAL A 674 2.64 68.81 17.53
N THR A 675 2.60 67.47 17.52
CA THR A 675 2.29 66.70 16.28
C THR A 675 1.42 65.46 16.45
N HIS A 676 0.54 65.07 15.51
CA HIS A 676 -0.12 65.74 14.35
C HIS A 676 -1.16 64.71 13.76
N ARG A 677 -2.30 65.08 13.15
CA ARG A 677 -2.52 65.35 11.69
C ARG A 677 -2.02 64.20 10.78
N PRO A 678 -2.81 63.64 9.83
CA PRO A 678 -4.25 63.83 9.53
C PRO A 678 -5.14 62.85 10.35
N THR A 679 -6.41 63.04 10.70
CA THR A 679 -7.53 63.92 10.27
C THR A 679 -7.97 63.70 8.80
N ASP A 680 -9.22 63.41 8.50
CA ASP A 680 -10.43 63.81 9.22
C ASP A 680 -11.13 62.65 9.93
N GLN A 681 -11.49 62.78 11.22
CA GLN A 681 -12.57 63.61 11.76
C GLN A 681 -13.98 63.19 11.29
N GLU A 682 -14.96 63.50 12.15
CA GLU A 682 -16.32 63.92 11.78
C GLU A 682 -17.31 63.01 11.01
N ALA A 683 -16.89 61.82 10.58
CA ALA A 683 -17.73 60.62 10.68
C ALA A 683 -17.99 60.23 12.16
N TRP A 684 -17.07 60.65 13.06
CA TRP A 684 -17.35 60.98 14.48
C TRP A 684 -17.59 59.73 15.39
N LYS A 685 -17.40 59.75 16.71
CA LYS A 685 -18.13 60.57 17.71
C LYS A 685 -19.69 60.55 17.55
N LYS A 686 -20.31 59.91 16.52
CA LYS A 686 -21.75 60.08 16.16
C LYS A 686 -22.68 58.93 16.54
N ARG A 687 -22.21 57.68 16.53
CA ARG A 687 -22.97 56.51 17.06
C ARG A 687 -22.38 55.87 18.31
N VAL A 688 -21.20 56.37 18.73
CA VAL A 688 -20.77 56.44 20.15
C VAL A 688 -21.86 57.06 21.05
N LEU A 689 -22.82 57.78 20.46
CA LEU A 689 -23.96 58.44 21.12
C LEU A 689 -25.31 57.72 21.03
N LEU A 690 -25.45 56.53 20.40
CA LEU A 690 -26.75 55.82 20.40
C LEU A 690 -26.81 54.65 21.37
N ASP A 691 -26.49 53.42 20.98
CA ASP A 691 -26.99 52.24 21.69
C ASP A 691 -26.19 51.80 22.93
N LEU A 692 -25.40 52.73 23.50
CA LEU A 692 -25.26 52.83 24.96
C LEU A 692 -26.64 52.97 25.66
N LYS A 693 -27.66 53.42 24.92
CA LYS A 693 -29.09 53.55 25.28
C LYS A 693 -29.73 52.35 25.98
N GLN A 694 -29.24 51.12 25.77
CA GLN A 694 -29.77 49.92 26.46
C GLN A 694 -28.74 49.15 27.31
N ILE A 695 -27.73 49.86 27.81
CA ILE A 695 -27.05 49.50 29.07
C ILE A 695 -28.01 49.58 30.29
N SER A 696 -29.24 50.08 30.09
CA SER A 696 -30.27 50.23 31.12
C SER A 696 -31.01 48.94 31.54
N GLU A 697 -31.42 48.06 30.60
CA GLU A 697 -32.73 47.40 30.77
C GLU A 697 -32.80 45.88 31.00
N GLN A 698 -31.88 45.02 30.52
CA GLN A 698 -32.11 43.56 30.57
C GLN A 698 -31.01 42.68 31.19
N LEU A 699 -31.20 42.46 32.51
CA LEU A 699 -31.29 41.12 33.14
C LEU A 699 -30.07 40.18 33.20
N GLN A 700 -28.95 40.47 32.55
CA GLN A 700 -27.65 39.85 32.86
C GLN A 700 -26.64 40.99 33.08
N GLN A 701 -26.40 41.47 34.30
CA GLN A 701 -26.15 40.69 35.53
C GLN A 701 -25.11 39.58 35.28
N GLN A 702 -23.89 39.89 35.74
CA GLN A 702 -23.11 39.10 36.69
C GLN A 702 -22.83 37.63 36.28
N THR A 703 -21.58 37.21 36.07
CA THR A 703 -20.32 37.59 36.74
C THR A 703 -19.13 37.39 35.78
N VAL A 704 -17.90 37.88 35.99
CA VAL A 704 -16.99 37.57 37.12
C VAL A 704 -16.14 38.78 37.55
N ASN A 705 -16.19 39.06 38.86
CA ASN A 705 -15.25 39.81 39.71
C ASN A 705 -14.69 41.16 39.23
N THR A 706 -15.10 42.23 39.93
CA THR A 706 -14.17 42.91 40.86
C THR A 706 -14.88 43.60 42.02
N VAL A 707 -14.31 43.37 43.21
CA VAL A 707 -14.07 44.26 44.37
C VAL A 707 -14.54 45.72 44.24
N ALA A 708 -15.10 46.24 45.34
CA ALA A 708 -15.54 47.63 45.53
C ALA A 708 -14.41 48.68 45.44
N SER A 709 -14.75 49.91 45.06
CA SER A 709 -14.58 51.08 45.95
C SER A 709 -15.23 52.35 45.40
N GLU A 710 -16.30 52.78 46.05
CA GLU A 710 -16.77 54.17 46.12
C GLU A 710 -17.10 54.34 47.61
N ASP A 711 -16.24 54.93 48.45
CA ASP A 711 -15.82 56.33 48.43
C ASP A 711 -14.37 56.65 47.99
N GLY A 712 -13.78 55.91 47.05
CA GLY A 712 -12.56 56.35 46.35
C GLY A 712 -12.72 57.60 45.46
N ARG A 713 -13.93 58.16 45.32
CA ARG A 713 -14.33 59.07 44.23
C ARG A 713 -13.83 60.51 44.27
N ASN A 714 -13.08 60.92 45.29
CA ASN A 714 -12.39 62.24 45.30
C ASN A 714 -10.87 62.16 45.08
N TYR A 715 -10.31 60.97 44.81
CA TYR A 715 -8.90 60.76 44.45
C TYR A 715 -8.76 60.03 43.10
N GLN A 716 -9.62 60.41 42.15
CA GLN A 716 -10.24 59.47 41.20
C GLN A 716 -9.86 59.63 39.71
N GLN A 717 -8.78 60.33 39.33
CA GLN A 717 -8.52 60.61 37.90
C GLN A 717 -7.14 60.27 37.32
N LEU A 718 -6.04 60.12 38.08
CA LEU A 718 -4.69 59.93 37.48
C LEU A 718 -4.01 58.56 37.70
N VAL A 719 -4.23 57.85 38.80
CA VAL A 719 -3.55 56.55 39.06
C VAL A 719 -3.88 55.47 38.01
N GLY A 720 -5.08 55.51 37.43
CA GLY A 720 -5.66 54.46 36.58
C GLY A 720 -4.96 54.14 35.25
N GLN A 721 -3.81 54.74 34.92
CA GLN A 721 -3.08 54.47 33.67
C GLN A 721 -1.66 53.88 33.83
N ARG A 722 -1.00 53.97 35.00
CA ARG A 722 0.43 53.63 35.09
C ARG A 722 0.75 52.20 35.57
N GLU A 723 0.03 51.67 36.55
CA GLU A 723 0.37 50.37 37.17
C GLU A 723 0.11 49.17 36.23
N LYS A 724 -0.78 49.32 35.25
CA LYS A 724 -0.99 48.37 34.14
C LYS A 724 0.28 48.06 33.33
N VAL A 725 1.34 48.86 33.44
CA VAL A 725 2.58 48.73 32.65
C VAL A 725 3.71 48.04 33.43
N ILE A 726 3.59 47.88 34.75
CA ILE A 726 4.67 47.37 35.62
C ILE A 726 4.42 45.91 36.03
N LEU A 727 3.37 45.61 36.80
CA LEU A 727 3.20 44.26 37.37
C LEU A 727 2.88 43.16 36.33
N LEU A 728 2.46 43.58 35.13
CA LEU A 728 2.38 42.72 33.93
C LEU A 728 3.76 42.16 33.52
N LYS A 729 4.86 42.83 33.89
CA LYS A 729 6.24 42.36 33.72
C LYS A 729 6.65 41.39 34.83
N GLU A 730 6.35 41.70 36.10
CA GLU A 730 6.62 40.80 37.24
C GLU A 730 6.02 39.40 37.04
N GLN A 731 4.74 39.30 36.69
CA GLN A 731 4.10 37.99 36.48
C GLN A 731 4.55 37.30 35.19
N MET A 732 4.91 38.05 34.14
CA MET A 732 5.61 37.46 32.99
C MET A 732 6.95 36.85 33.39
N ILE A 733 7.73 37.48 34.28
CA ILE A 733 9.01 36.93 34.78
C ILE A 733 8.76 35.65 35.60
N GLN A 734 7.73 35.62 36.45
CA GLN A 734 7.39 34.40 37.20
C GLN A 734 6.93 33.25 36.30
N GLN A 735 6.10 33.52 35.28
CA GLN A 735 5.71 32.51 34.29
C GLN A 735 6.90 32.06 33.42
N LEU A 736 7.78 32.98 33.01
CA LEU A 736 8.99 32.64 32.25
C LEU A 736 9.93 31.75 33.06
N ASN A 737 10.10 31.99 34.36
CA ASN A 737 10.92 31.14 35.22
C ASN A 737 10.33 29.73 35.39
N GLN A 738 9.00 29.59 35.52
CA GLN A 738 8.37 28.26 35.50
C GLN A 738 8.50 27.57 34.12
N GLN A 739 8.35 28.31 33.02
CA GLN A 739 8.55 27.77 31.67
C GLN A 739 10.02 27.42 31.38
N LEU A 740 10.98 28.13 31.96
CA LEU A 740 12.41 27.79 31.90
C LEU A 740 12.68 26.47 32.61
N ILE A 741 12.21 26.28 33.86
CA ILE A 741 12.36 25.00 34.58
C ILE A 741 11.76 23.81 33.80
N VAL A 742 10.64 24.03 33.09
CA VAL A 742 10.05 23.02 32.19
C VAL A 742 10.82 22.85 30.88
N LYS A 743 11.39 23.93 30.32
CA LYS A 743 12.26 23.86 29.13
C LYS A 743 13.58 23.17 29.44
N ASP A 744 14.21 23.42 30.58
CA ASP A 744 15.51 22.82 30.94
C ASP A 744 15.37 21.32 31.14
N LYS A 745 14.26 20.85 31.74
CA LYS A 745 13.92 19.42 31.78
C LYS A 745 13.71 18.82 30.38
N ASN A 746 13.07 19.56 29.48
CA ASN A 746 12.88 19.13 28.08
C ASN A 746 14.15 19.26 27.22
N LEU A 747 15.09 20.14 27.57
CA LEU A 747 16.39 20.27 26.94
C LEU A 747 17.31 19.14 27.39
N LEU A 748 17.42 18.85 28.69
CA LEU A 748 18.11 17.65 29.19
C LEU A 748 17.59 16.36 28.54
N ALA A 749 16.26 16.21 28.43
CA ALA A 749 15.66 15.06 27.73
C ALA A 749 15.97 15.03 26.22
N LYS A 750 16.13 16.20 25.58
CA LYS A 750 16.55 16.31 24.17
C LYS A 750 18.05 16.14 23.98
N ASP A 751 18.88 16.55 24.93
CA ASP A 751 20.33 16.42 24.88
C ASP A 751 20.76 14.98 25.14
N GLU A 752 20.04 14.22 25.98
CA GLU A 752 20.15 12.76 25.99
C GLU A 752 19.83 12.14 24.62
N LEU A 753 18.79 12.64 23.95
CA LEU A 753 18.30 12.10 22.68
C LEU A 753 19.24 12.48 21.53
N ILE A 754 19.79 13.70 21.54
CA ILE A 754 20.84 14.19 20.65
C ILE A 754 22.17 13.47 20.93
N PHE A 755 22.50 13.13 22.18
CA PHE A 755 23.68 12.32 22.51
C PHE A 755 23.55 10.89 21.95
N LYS A 756 22.37 10.27 22.11
CA LYS A 756 22.03 8.95 21.52
C LYS A 756 22.10 9.01 19.98
N LEU A 757 21.48 10.01 19.35
CA LEU A 757 21.54 10.22 17.89
C LEU A 757 22.95 10.60 17.39
N SER A 758 23.76 11.30 18.19
CA SER A 758 25.14 11.68 17.85
C SER A 758 26.09 10.49 17.93
N GLN A 759 25.88 9.54 18.85
CA GLN A 759 26.57 8.24 18.80
C GLN A 759 26.18 7.46 17.54
N GLN A 760 24.89 7.42 17.19
CA GLN A 760 24.42 6.73 15.98
C GLN A 760 24.99 7.38 14.69
N LEU A 761 25.01 8.72 14.60
CA LEU A 761 25.62 9.44 13.47
C LEU A 761 27.15 9.31 13.41
N LYS A 762 27.87 9.36 14.55
CA LYS A 762 29.31 9.09 14.57
C LYS A 762 29.65 7.64 14.18
N GLY A 763 28.76 6.69 14.44
CA GLY A 763 28.87 5.32 13.93
C GLY A 763 28.63 5.19 12.41
N MET A 764 27.99 6.18 11.77
CA MET A 764 27.61 6.15 10.35
C MET A 764 28.43 7.09 9.45
N GLN A 765 29.18 8.05 9.99
CA GLN A 765 29.90 9.08 9.21
C GLN A 765 31.42 9.11 9.44
N LEU A 766 32.01 7.98 9.89
CA LEU A 766 33.46 7.77 9.99
C LEU A 766 33.85 6.46 9.27
N GLY A 767 33.36 6.30 8.03
CA GLY A 767 33.48 5.04 7.27
C GLY A 767 33.30 5.15 5.75
N GLU A 768 33.59 6.31 5.14
CA GLU A 768 33.97 6.37 3.72
C GLU A 768 35.49 6.43 3.62
N PHE A 769 36.14 5.26 3.55
CA PHE A 769 37.46 5.00 2.93
C PHE A 769 37.78 3.50 2.93
#